data_AF-A0A086D5V0-F1
#
_entry.id   AF-A0A086D5V0-F1
#
_cell.length_a   1.000
_cell.length_b   1.000
_cell.length_c   1.000
_cell.angle_alpha   90.00
_cell.angle_beta   90.00
_cell.angle_gamma   90.00
#
_symmetry.space_group_name_H-M   'P 1'
#
loop_
_entity.id
_entity.type
_entity.pdbx_description
1 polymer ?
#
loop_
_entity_poly.entity_id
_entity_poly.type
_entity_poly.pdbx_seq_one_letter_code
_entity_poly.pdbx_strand_id
1 'polypeptide(L)'
;MDISDFYDTFFEEAEELLADMERLLLELDVDDPDVEDLNAIFRAAHSIKGGAGTFGFTVLQETTHILENLLDYTRRGELTLRRDIVDTFLETKDMLHDQLDAYRNGNEPDAEAFERICRILQQIAQDELGLRNAVSAAAETAAAAPAPVAEPEPEPLPEVKSTAPDASESAASGARQLTITLLGVSAKDRELLVDELKHFGDIGAQSGDETRFQVILESAESQSDIEAVLCFIIEPEQLQIETAAAGAADVDSAAAAPGQASAAADSAGDSAGDSAEEGGGERAGESTGGSATTTPAAKPPAASGAKAKAAAKAKSKGGESGTIRVPVDKVDQIINLVGELIITQSMLEQTANDMDIVSHGPLVNGMNLLQRNARDLQEAVMSVRMMPMDYVFSRFPRLVRDLADKLGKDVELVTEGKSTELDKSLIERIIDPLTHLVRNSLDHGLESPDKREAAGKSPTGRLTLSAQHQGGNILIEVIDDGAGLSRDRILAKARANGLTIPDNISDDDVWQMIFAPGFSTAEQVSDVSGRGVGMDVVKRNIQEMGGHVEIMSQPGKGTNTRIVLPLTLAILDGMSIRCGEETFLLPLNAVLESLQPLAEDIYSMAGDDQVLKVRDEYLPIITLHHALDIPGAKTTVTEAIAVIVQGEGRRYALLVDDLIGQQQVVVKNLETNYRRVPGISAATILGDGSVALILDIADLHRLDRRKSQQRHQAKHHHSVEVQPA
;
A
#
# COMPACT_ATOMS: atom_id res chain seq x y z
N MET A 1 -19.46 -23.10 1.94
CA MET A 1 -18.31 -22.26 1.58
C MET A 1 -18.10 -22.44 0.10
N ASP A 2 -17.95 -21.35 -0.62
CA ASP A 2 -17.75 -21.35 -2.06
C ASP A 2 -16.26 -21.64 -2.35
N ILE A 3 -15.94 -22.40 -3.40
CA ILE A 3 -14.54 -22.73 -3.75
C ILE A 3 -13.78 -21.45 -4.14
N SER A 4 -14.51 -20.41 -4.58
CA SER A 4 -13.97 -19.07 -4.86
C SER A 4 -13.27 -18.42 -3.64
N ASP A 5 -13.81 -18.58 -2.43
CA ASP A 5 -13.21 -18.01 -1.20
C ASP A 5 -11.81 -18.60 -0.91
N PHE A 6 -11.56 -19.85 -1.33
CA PHE A 6 -10.28 -20.54 -1.14
C PHE A 6 -9.23 -20.12 -2.19
N TYR A 7 -9.66 -19.80 -3.42
CA TYR A 7 -8.77 -19.26 -4.44
C TYR A 7 -8.21 -17.90 -4.01
N ASP A 8 -9.06 -17.00 -3.53
CA ASP A 8 -8.64 -15.66 -3.10
C ASP A 8 -7.64 -15.74 -1.94
N THR A 9 -7.89 -16.64 -0.98
CA THR A 9 -6.98 -16.88 0.15
C THR A 9 -5.62 -17.40 -0.32
N PHE A 10 -5.60 -18.34 -1.26
CA PHE A 10 -4.36 -18.86 -1.85
C PHE A 10 -3.58 -17.77 -2.60
N PHE A 11 -4.26 -16.96 -3.42
CA PHE A 11 -3.59 -15.91 -4.19
C PHE A 11 -2.96 -14.87 -3.27
N GLU A 12 -3.66 -14.44 -2.22
CA GLU A 12 -3.11 -13.51 -1.21
C GLU A 12 -1.91 -14.11 -0.47
N GLU A 13 -2.00 -15.39 -0.06
CA GLU A 13 -0.90 -16.07 0.62
C GLU A 13 0.32 -16.26 -0.29
N ALA A 14 0.11 -16.64 -1.55
CA ALA A 14 1.17 -16.79 -2.53
C ALA A 14 1.86 -15.44 -2.82
N GLU A 15 1.11 -14.33 -2.89
CA GLU A 15 1.67 -12.98 -3.02
C GLU A 15 2.55 -12.60 -1.83
N GLU A 16 2.09 -12.86 -0.60
CA GLU A 16 2.88 -12.63 0.62
C GLU A 16 4.17 -13.47 0.63
N LEU A 17 4.07 -14.76 0.30
CA LEU A 17 5.22 -15.66 0.25
C LEU A 17 6.23 -15.26 -0.84
N LEU A 18 5.78 -14.80 -2.01
CA LEU A 18 6.66 -14.28 -3.07
C LEU A 18 7.35 -12.98 -2.66
N ALA A 19 6.66 -12.10 -1.92
CA ALA A 19 7.24 -10.86 -1.39
C ALA A 19 8.29 -11.15 -0.31
N ASP A 20 8.01 -12.09 0.60
CA ASP A 20 8.97 -12.53 1.61
C ASP A 20 10.20 -13.19 0.99
N MET A 21 9.99 -14.03 -0.03
CA MET A 21 11.06 -14.65 -0.80
C MET A 21 11.98 -13.61 -1.45
N GLU A 22 11.41 -12.56 -2.06
CA GLU A 22 12.19 -11.46 -2.65
C GLU A 22 13.03 -10.72 -1.62
N ARG A 23 12.43 -10.34 -0.49
CA ARG A 23 13.13 -9.63 0.57
C ARG A 23 14.32 -10.44 1.06
N LEU A 24 14.11 -11.73 1.34
CA LEU A 24 15.18 -12.63 1.80
C LEU A 24 16.26 -12.82 0.73
N LEU A 25 15.90 -12.98 -0.54
CA LEU A 25 16.86 -13.10 -1.64
C LEU A 25 17.71 -11.83 -1.84
N LEU A 26 17.13 -10.64 -1.61
CA LEU A 26 17.84 -9.36 -1.71
C LEU A 26 18.75 -9.07 -0.51
N GLU A 27 18.40 -9.56 0.68
CA GLU A 27 19.18 -9.41 1.92
C GLU A 27 20.29 -10.45 2.04
N LEU A 28 20.21 -11.56 1.31
CA LEU A 28 21.13 -12.69 1.38
C LEU A 28 22.58 -12.30 0.99
N ASP A 29 23.53 -12.59 1.88
CA ASP A 29 24.96 -12.49 1.56
C ASP A 29 25.38 -13.69 0.70
N VAL A 30 25.94 -13.42 -0.48
CA VAL A 30 26.37 -14.45 -1.42
C VAL A 30 27.66 -15.15 -0.95
N ASP A 31 28.51 -14.45 -0.21
CA ASP A 31 29.79 -14.98 0.25
C ASP A 31 29.65 -15.80 1.54
N ASP A 32 28.61 -15.55 2.34
CA ASP A 32 28.28 -16.28 3.58
C ASP A 32 26.75 -16.33 3.81
N PRO A 33 26.01 -17.17 3.04
CA PRO A 33 24.56 -17.20 3.10
C PRO A 33 24.04 -17.77 4.42
N ASP A 34 23.12 -17.05 5.06
CA ASP A 34 22.46 -17.55 6.27
C ASP A 34 21.58 -18.77 5.94
N VAL A 35 21.80 -19.85 6.68
CA VAL A 35 21.08 -21.11 6.55
C VAL A 35 19.61 -20.94 6.94
N GLU A 36 19.29 -20.04 7.89
CA GLU A 36 17.90 -19.77 8.28
C GLU A 36 17.13 -19.07 7.14
N ASP A 37 17.77 -18.10 6.46
CA ASP A 37 17.17 -17.38 5.33
C ASP A 37 16.95 -18.30 4.13
N LEU A 38 17.92 -19.15 3.79
CA LEU A 38 17.76 -20.17 2.74
C LEU A 38 16.62 -21.15 3.06
N ASN A 39 16.46 -21.54 4.32
CA ASN A 39 15.35 -22.40 4.75
C ASN A 39 13.99 -21.67 4.70
N ALA A 40 13.96 -20.37 4.98
CA ALA A 40 12.75 -19.57 4.86
C ALA A 40 12.33 -19.40 3.38
N ILE A 41 13.28 -19.10 2.49
CA ILE A 41 13.06 -19.03 1.03
C ILE A 41 12.54 -20.38 0.50
N PHE A 42 13.15 -21.50 0.91
CA PHE A 42 12.71 -22.84 0.53
C PHE A 42 11.28 -23.14 1.01
N ARG A 43 10.94 -22.79 2.26
CA ARG A 43 9.59 -22.98 2.80
C ARG A 43 8.54 -22.19 2.03
N ALA A 44 8.84 -20.96 1.65
CA ALA A 44 7.95 -20.15 0.82
C ALA A 44 7.68 -20.81 -0.53
N ALA A 45 8.73 -21.25 -1.24
CA ALA A 45 8.58 -21.96 -2.51
C ALA A 45 7.80 -23.27 -2.34
N HIS A 46 8.10 -24.06 -1.30
CA HIS A 46 7.40 -25.32 -1.04
C HIS A 46 5.90 -25.13 -0.79
N SER A 47 5.52 -24.10 -0.03
CA SER A 47 4.13 -23.77 0.27
C SER A 47 3.36 -23.34 -1.01
N ILE A 48 3.97 -22.49 -1.84
CA ILE A 48 3.39 -22.06 -3.13
C ILE A 48 3.17 -23.27 -4.05
N LYS A 49 4.13 -24.20 -4.13
CA LYS A 49 3.98 -25.44 -4.91
C LYS A 49 2.80 -26.28 -4.39
N GLY A 50 2.69 -26.43 -3.07
CA GLY A 50 1.62 -27.18 -2.43
C GLY A 50 0.25 -26.63 -2.79
N GLY A 51 0.04 -25.32 -2.57
CA GLY A 51 -1.22 -24.66 -2.92
C GLY A 51 -1.51 -24.70 -4.41
N ALA A 52 -0.51 -24.45 -5.28
CA ALA A 52 -0.68 -24.54 -6.72
C ALA A 52 -1.14 -25.95 -7.17
N GLY A 53 -0.61 -27.00 -6.54
CA GLY A 53 -1.03 -28.39 -6.78
C GLY A 53 -2.46 -28.67 -6.33
N THR A 54 -2.87 -28.18 -5.16
CA THR A 54 -4.24 -28.32 -4.63
C THR A 54 -5.29 -27.68 -5.55
N PHE A 55 -4.96 -26.54 -6.16
CA PHE A 55 -5.86 -25.78 -7.02
C PHE A 55 -5.71 -26.09 -8.53
N GLY A 56 -4.79 -26.97 -8.91
CA GLY A 56 -4.59 -27.39 -10.31
C GLY A 56 -3.88 -26.36 -11.20
N PHE A 57 -3.12 -25.43 -10.62
CA PHE A 57 -2.31 -24.45 -11.34
C PHE A 57 -0.97 -25.07 -11.79
N THR A 58 -1.04 -25.89 -12.84
CA THR A 58 0.08 -26.74 -13.30
C THR A 58 1.35 -25.96 -13.64
N VAL A 59 1.24 -24.83 -14.36
CA VAL A 59 2.41 -24.03 -14.77
C VAL A 59 3.10 -23.40 -13.55
N LEU A 60 2.30 -22.92 -12.60
CA LEU A 60 2.79 -22.35 -11.34
C LEU A 60 3.46 -23.43 -10.48
N GLN A 61 2.84 -24.60 -10.38
CA GLN A 61 3.38 -25.74 -9.66
C GLN A 61 4.72 -26.21 -10.26
N GLU A 62 4.81 -26.35 -11.58
CA GLU A 62 6.04 -26.79 -12.27
C GLU A 62 7.18 -25.78 -12.11
N THR A 63 6.91 -24.49 -12.30
CA THR A 63 7.91 -23.42 -12.13
C THR A 63 8.45 -23.43 -10.70
N THR A 64 7.55 -23.50 -9.71
CA THR A 64 7.92 -23.49 -8.30
C THR A 64 8.70 -24.75 -7.90
N HIS A 65 8.35 -25.91 -8.45
CA HIS A 65 9.08 -27.16 -8.21
C HIS A 65 10.53 -27.10 -8.73
N ILE A 66 10.77 -26.50 -9.89
CA ILE A 66 12.13 -26.34 -10.42
C ILE A 66 12.95 -25.40 -9.52
N LEU A 67 12.34 -24.28 -9.10
CA LEU A 67 12.97 -23.34 -8.16
C LEU A 67 13.31 -24.00 -6.82
N GLU A 68 12.36 -24.75 -6.25
CA GLU A 68 12.54 -25.49 -5.00
C GLU A 68 13.71 -26.48 -5.08
N ASN A 69 13.87 -27.20 -6.19
CA ASN A 69 14.98 -28.14 -6.38
C ASN A 69 16.33 -27.44 -6.37
N LEU A 70 16.47 -26.27 -7.01
CA LEU A 70 17.70 -25.48 -7.00
C LEU A 70 18.01 -24.91 -5.60
N LEU A 71 16.98 -24.47 -4.88
CA LEU A 71 17.11 -24.03 -3.49
C LEU A 71 17.54 -25.18 -2.57
N ASP A 72 17.04 -26.40 -2.78
CA ASP A 72 17.46 -27.58 -2.02
C ASP A 72 18.93 -27.94 -2.28
N TYR A 73 19.40 -27.85 -3.54
CA TYR A 73 20.83 -28.02 -3.86
C TYR A 73 21.70 -26.97 -3.18
N THR A 74 21.23 -25.72 -3.11
CA THR A 74 21.93 -24.64 -2.42
C THR A 74 22.03 -24.93 -0.92
N ARG A 75 20.92 -25.35 -0.30
CA ARG A 75 20.84 -25.69 1.12
C ARG A 75 21.75 -26.85 1.52
N ARG A 76 21.91 -27.85 0.64
CA ARG A 76 22.79 -29.01 0.87
C ARG A 76 24.27 -28.71 0.61
N GLY A 77 24.61 -27.49 0.20
CA GLY A 77 25.97 -27.13 -0.25
C GLY A 77 26.37 -27.85 -1.54
N GLU A 78 25.40 -28.34 -2.31
CA GLU A 78 25.61 -29.00 -3.59
C GLU A 78 25.77 -27.98 -4.73
N LEU A 79 25.13 -26.82 -4.58
CA LEU A 79 25.25 -25.67 -5.48
C LEU A 79 25.81 -24.47 -4.70
N THR A 80 26.88 -23.86 -5.20
CA THR A 80 27.46 -22.66 -4.59
C THR A 80 26.69 -21.44 -5.07
N LEU A 81 26.12 -20.69 -4.13
CA LEU A 81 25.39 -19.46 -4.44
C LEU A 81 26.34 -18.43 -5.07
N ARG A 82 25.87 -17.79 -6.16
CA ARG A 82 26.56 -16.70 -6.85
C ARG A 82 25.54 -15.63 -7.23
N ARG A 83 26.01 -14.42 -7.53
CA ARG A 83 25.12 -13.29 -7.90
C ARG A 83 24.23 -13.60 -9.10
N ASP A 84 24.77 -14.26 -10.13
CA ASP A 84 24.01 -14.70 -11.32
C ASP A 84 22.85 -15.65 -10.96
N ILE A 85 23.04 -16.50 -9.95
CA ILE A 85 22.02 -17.45 -9.50
C ILE A 85 20.94 -16.74 -8.68
N VAL A 86 21.32 -15.81 -7.79
CA VAL A 86 20.36 -14.98 -7.04
C VAL A 86 19.52 -14.13 -7.98
N ASP A 87 20.14 -13.50 -8.98
CA ASP A 87 19.43 -12.72 -10.00
C ASP A 87 18.43 -13.61 -10.78
N THR A 88 18.81 -14.86 -11.08
CA THR A 88 17.91 -15.83 -11.72
C THR A 88 16.75 -16.24 -10.81
N PHE A 89 16.97 -16.40 -9.49
CA PHE A 89 15.89 -16.66 -8.54
C PHE A 89 14.92 -15.48 -8.44
N LEU A 90 15.42 -14.25 -8.47
CA LEU A 90 14.59 -13.05 -8.50
C LEU A 90 13.77 -12.97 -9.81
N GLU A 91 14.37 -13.28 -10.96
CA GLU A 91 13.65 -13.35 -12.25
C GLU A 91 12.58 -14.46 -12.23
N THR A 92 12.89 -15.60 -11.62
CA THR A 92 11.93 -16.71 -11.45
C THR A 92 10.77 -16.33 -10.54
N LYS A 93 11.05 -15.61 -9.44
CA LYS A 93 10.00 -15.05 -8.58
C LYS A 93 9.09 -14.13 -9.37
N ASP A 94 9.64 -13.24 -10.21
CA ASP A 94 8.84 -12.29 -10.98
C ASP A 94 7.93 -13.03 -11.97
N MET A 95 8.44 -14.10 -12.59
CA MET A 95 7.63 -15.01 -13.41
C MET A 95 6.52 -15.69 -12.60
N LEU A 96 6.81 -16.17 -11.38
CA LEU A 96 5.79 -16.78 -10.52
C LEU A 96 4.68 -15.77 -10.17
N HIS A 97 5.03 -14.49 -9.95
CA HIS A 97 4.06 -13.42 -9.74
C HIS A 97 3.19 -13.20 -10.99
N ASP A 98 3.80 -13.11 -12.17
CA ASP A 98 3.06 -12.94 -13.44
C ASP A 98 2.11 -14.14 -13.71
N GLN A 99 2.55 -15.36 -13.39
CA GLN A 99 1.71 -16.57 -13.49
C GLN A 99 0.54 -16.52 -12.50
N LEU A 100 0.79 -16.08 -11.27
CA LEU A 100 -0.24 -15.90 -10.23
C LEU A 100 -1.30 -14.89 -10.66
N ASP A 101 -0.86 -13.73 -11.19
CA ASP A 101 -1.73 -12.70 -11.74
C ASP A 101 -2.55 -13.20 -12.93
N ALA A 102 -1.96 -13.99 -13.81
CA ALA A 102 -2.67 -14.60 -14.94
C ALA A 102 -3.80 -15.51 -14.44
N TYR A 103 -3.52 -16.41 -13.50
CA TYR A 103 -4.53 -17.29 -12.91
C TYR A 103 -5.61 -16.54 -12.15
N ARG A 104 -5.25 -15.51 -11.38
CA ARG A 104 -6.19 -14.64 -10.65
C ARG A 104 -7.18 -13.95 -11.58
N ASN A 105 -6.71 -13.55 -12.76
CA ASN A 105 -7.54 -12.90 -13.79
C ASN A 105 -8.23 -13.88 -14.75
N GLY A 106 -8.09 -15.20 -14.53
CA GLY A 106 -8.68 -16.24 -15.39
C GLY A 106 -8.03 -16.38 -16.77
N ASN A 107 -6.79 -15.90 -16.93
CA ASN A 107 -5.99 -16.02 -18.15
C ASN A 107 -5.00 -17.19 -18.05
N GLU A 108 -4.54 -17.69 -19.19
CA GLU A 108 -3.42 -18.63 -19.22
C GLU A 108 -2.08 -17.87 -19.10
N PRO A 109 -1.11 -18.38 -18.31
CA PRO A 109 0.22 -17.76 -18.23
C PRO A 109 1.00 -17.77 -19.54
N ASP A 110 1.97 -16.86 -19.69
CA ASP A 110 2.81 -16.76 -20.89
C ASP A 110 3.72 -18.01 -21.04
N ALA A 111 3.36 -18.87 -22.01
CA ALA A 111 4.08 -20.09 -22.32
C ALA A 111 5.52 -19.85 -22.79
N GLU A 112 5.79 -18.78 -23.57
CA GLU A 112 7.15 -18.51 -24.03
C GLU A 112 8.05 -18.09 -22.88
N ALA A 113 7.51 -17.31 -21.94
CA ALA A 113 8.25 -16.84 -20.78
C ALA A 113 8.51 -17.97 -19.77
N PHE A 114 7.52 -18.83 -19.53
CA PHE A 114 7.67 -20.08 -18.78
C PHE A 114 8.77 -20.99 -19.37
N GLU A 115 8.71 -21.29 -20.67
CA GLU A 115 9.72 -22.15 -21.31
C GLU A 115 11.14 -21.56 -21.28
N ARG A 116 11.27 -20.23 -21.29
CA ARG A 116 12.57 -19.56 -21.16
C ARG A 116 13.14 -19.75 -19.76
N ILE A 117 12.37 -19.43 -18.71
CA ILE A 117 12.87 -19.50 -17.33
C ILE A 117 13.16 -20.95 -16.92
N CYS A 118 12.31 -21.91 -17.31
CA CYS A 118 12.55 -23.32 -17.03
C CYS A 118 13.86 -23.81 -17.68
N ARG A 119 14.17 -23.37 -18.90
CA ARG A 119 15.45 -23.69 -19.55
C ARG A 119 16.64 -23.10 -18.81
N ILE A 120 16.56 -21.85 -18.37
CA ILE A 120 17.64 -21.19 -17.62
C ILE A 120 17.89 -21.94 -16.30
N LEU A 121 16.83 -22.22 -15.54
CA LEU A 121 16.93 -22.94 -14.27
C LEU A 121 17.48 -24.36 -14.45
N GLN A 122 17.03 -25.08 -15.48
CA GLN A 122 17.56 -26.41 -15.80
C GLN A 122 19.03 -26.37 -16.26
N GLN A 123 19.44 -25.33 -16.98
CA GLN A 123 20.85 -25.14 -17.35
C GLN A 123 21.73 -24.91 -16.12
N ILE A 124 21.29 -24.08 -15.17
CA ILE A 124 22.03 -23.86 -13.91
C ILE A 124 22.17 -25.17 -13.13
N ALA A 125 21.09 -25.97 -13.04
CA ALA A 125 21.16 -27.29 -12.41
C ALA A 125 22.18 -28.21 -13.12
N GLN A 126 22.17 -28.25 -14.45
CA GLN A 126 23.04 -29.13 -15.24
C GLN A 126 24.51 -28.69 -15.23
N ASP A 127 24.80 -27.39 -15.28
CA ASP A 127 26.16 -26.87 -15.32
C ASP A 127 26.90 -27.18 -14.00
N GLU A 128 26.24 -27.01 -12.84
CA GLU A 128 26.86 -27.32 -11.54
C GLU A 128 26.99 -28.83 -11.28
N LEU A 129 25.99 -29.63 -11.64
CA LEU A 129 26.07 -31.11 -11.57
C LEU A 129 27.11 -31.67 -12.58
N GLY A 130 27.25 -31.03 -13.74
CA GLY A 130 28.17 -31.40 -14.81
C GLY A 130 29.63 -31.07 -14.50
N LEU A 131 29.90 -29.89 -13.92
CA LEU A 131 31.24 -29.52 -13.47
C LEU A 131 31.74 -30.44 -12.35
N ARG A 132 30.87 -30.87 -11.42
CA ARG A 132 31.24 -31.83 -10.37
C ARG A 132 31.56 -33.22 -10.90
N ASN A 133 30.78 -33.72 -11.87
CA ASN A 133 31.09 -35.01 -12.52
C ASN A 133 32.40 -34.96 -13.31
N ALA A 134 32.72 -33.83 -13.94
CA ALA A 134 34.01 -33.64 -14.62
C ALA A 134 35.19 -33.51 -13.64
N VAL A 135 35.01 -32.85 -12.50
CA VAL A 135 36.06 -32.70 -11.47
C VAL A 135 36.27 -34.00 -10.68
N SER A 136 35.20 -34.77 -10.39
CA SER A 136 35.29 -36.11 -9.80
C SER A 136 35.96 -37.11 -10.75
N ALA A 137 35.58 -37.09 -12.04
CA ALA A 137 36.21 -37.94 -13.05
C ALA A 137 37.69 -37.58 -13.29
N ALA A 138 38.05 -36.29 -13.24
CA ALA A 138 39.43 -35.82 -13.35
C ALA A 138 40.28 -36.13 -12.10
N ALA A 139 39.67 -36.13 -10.91
CA ALA A 139 40.33 -36.53 -9.67
C ALA A 139 40.59 -38.05 -9.61
N GLU A 140 39.69 -38.88 -10.15
CA GLU A 140 39.89 -40.33 -10.25
C GLU A 140 40.82 -40.74 -11.41
N THR A 141 40.92 -39.98 -12.49
CA THR A 141 41.87 -40.28 -13.60
C THR A 141 43.29 -39.80 -13.36
N ALA A 142 43.54 -38.95 -12.36
CA ALA A 142 44.90 -38.56 -11.96
C ALA A 142 45.60 -39.60 -11.03
N ALA A 143 44.87 -40.62 -10.58
CA ALA A 143 45.35 -41.57 -9.58
C ALA A 143 45.33 -43.05 -10.06
N ALA A 144 45.52 -43.35 -11.35
CA ALA A 144 45.84 -44.73 -11.76
C ALA A 144 46.43 -44.83 -13.17
N ALA A 145 47.74 -45.14 -13.24
CA ALA A 145 48.33 -45.86 -14.36
C ALA A 145 49.11 -47.08 -13.81
N PRO A 146 49.15 -48.23 -14.52
CA PRO A 146 49.04 -49.55 -13.88
C PRO A 146 50.32 -50.40 -13.95
N ALA A 147 50.38 -51.45 -13.11
CA ALA A 147 51.24 -52.63 -13.29
C ALA A 147 50.47 -53.91 -12.91
N PRO A 148 50.72 -55.07 -13.54
CA PRO A 148 49.66 -56.05 -13.85
C PRO A 148 49.77 -57.40 -13.10
N VAL A 149 48.70 -58.20 -13.25
CA VAL A 149 48.63 -59.67 -13.37
C VAL A 149 47.85 -60.46 -12.28
N ALA A 150 46.81 -61.15 -12.79
CA ALA A 150 46.20 -62.46 -12.43
C ALA A 150 45.03 -62.58 -11.42
N GLU A 151 43.83 -62.65 -12.01
CA GLU A 151 42.71 -63.63 -11.87
C GLU A 151 42.82 -64.82 -10.90
N PRO A 152 41.70 -65.32 -10.30
CA PRO A 152 40.57 -65.90 -11.08
C PRO A 152 39.11 -65.59 -10.65
N GLU A 153 38.25 -65.43 -11.67
CA GLU A 153 36.91 -66.01 -12.01
C GLU A 153 36.12 -66.92 -11.02
N PRO A 154 34.81 -67.23 -11.26
CA PRO A 154 33.78 -66.55 -12.07
C PRO A 154 32.32 -66.54 -11.48
N GLU A 155 31.53 -65.52 -11.90
CA GLU A 155 30.14 -65.49 -12.46
C GLU A 155 28.95 -66.37 -11.95
N PRO A 156 27.66 -66.07 -12.31
CA PRO A 156 27.12 -64.96 -13.13
C PRO A 156 25.87 -64.22 -12.57
N LEU A 157 25.62 -63.04 -13.16
CA LEU A 157 24.36 -62.28 -13.20
C LEU A 157 23.34 -62.93 -14.18
N PRO A 158 22.10 -62.43 -14.31
CA PRO A 158 21.83 -61.45 -15.38
C PRO A 158 20.88 -60.32 -14.92
N GLU A 159 21.28 -59.06 -15.09
CA GLU A 159 20.98 -58.18 -16.25
C GLU A 159 19.53 -57.67 -16.33
N VAL A 160 19.42 -56.38 -15.99
CA VAL A 160 18.37 -55.45 -16.34
C VAL A 160 18.52 -55.06 -17.82
N LYS A 161 17.42 -55.07 -18.58
CA LYS A 161 17.31 -54.32 -19.84
C LYS A 161 16.14 -53.35 -19.80
N SER A 162 16.51 -52.11 -20.11
CA SER A 162 15.73 -50.92 -20.39
C SER A 162 14.61 -51.14 -21.42
N THR A 163 13.46 -50.47 -21.21
CA THR A 163 12.75 -49.66 -22.22
C THR A 163 11.67 -48.81 -21.52
N ALA A 164 11.71 -47.49 -21.71
CA ALA A 164 10.52 -46.62 -21.64
C ALA A 164 9.96 -46.43 -23.08
N PRO A 165 8.83 -45.75 -23.34
CA PRO A 165 7.67 -45.39 -22.52
C PRO A 165 6.32 -45.88 -23.15
N ASP A 166 5.20 -45.65 -22.47
CA ASP A 166 3.93 -45.08 -22.99
C ASP A 166 2.64 -45.68 -22.37
N ALA A 167 1.73 -44.76 -22.06
CA ALA A 167 0.30 -44.81 -21.70
C ALA A 167 -0.39 -46.13 -21.28
N SER A 168 -0.87 -46.18 -20.03
CA SER A 168 -2.31 -46.34 -19.70
C SER A 168 -2.53 -46.34 -18.18
N GLU A 169 -3.03 -45.25 -17.61
CA GLU A 169 -3.75 -45.33 -16.33
C GLU A 169 -5.22 -45.64 -16.60
N SER A 170 -5.59 -46.89 -16.33
CA SER A 170 -6.96 -47.32 -16.12
C SER A 170 -7.22 -47.33 -14.63
N ALA A 171 -8.29 -46.65 -14.23
CA ALA A 171 -8.87 -46.62 -12.90
C ALA A 171 -8.92 -48.00 -12.20
N ALA A 172 -8.50 -48.02 -10.94
CA ALA A 172 -8.91 -49.01 -9.94
C ALA A 172 -8.99 -48.33 -8.56
N SER A 173 -10.19 -47.84 -8.27
CA SER A 173 -10.66 -47.44 -6.94
C SER A 173 -10.73 -48.67 -6.03
N GLY A 174 -10.10 -48.56 -4.85
CA GLY A 174 -10.28 -49.47 -3.72
C GLY A 174 -9.68 -48.84 -2.46
N ALA A 175 -10.50 -48.68 -1.41
CA ALA A 175 -10.07 -48.14 -0.13
C ALA A 175 -8.89 -48.96 0.44
N ARG A 176 -7.83 -48.27 0.87
CA ARG A 176 -6.63 -48.84 1.48
C ARG A 176 -6.67 -48.58 2.97
N GLN A 177 -6.20 -49.54 3.75
CA GLN A 177 -6.08 -49.37 5.19
C GLN A 177 -4.72 -48.74 5.52
N LEU A 178 -4.76 -47.52 6.04
CA LEU A 178 -3.63 -46.73 6.49
C LEU A 178 -3.56 -46.78 8.01
N THR A 179 -2.35 -46.91 8.53
CA THR A 179 -2.07 -46.87 9.95
C THR A 179 -1.29 -45.59 10.24
N ILE A 180 -1.94 -44.65 10.93
CA ILE A 180 -1.42 -43.32 11.21
C ILE A 180 -0.99 -43.26 12.67
N THR A 181 0.28 -43.02 12.93
CA THR A 181 0.86 -42.93 14.27
C THR A 181 1.26 -41.48 14.55
N LEU A 182 0.67 -40.91 15.59
CA LEU A 182 0.94 -39.58 16.13
C LEU A 182 1.87 -39.70 17.33
N LEU A 183 3.02 -39.03 17.29
CA LEU A 183 4.08 -39.10 18.30
C LEU A 183 4.13 -37.81 19.14
N GLY A 184 3.95 -37.93 20.45
CA GLY A 184 4.12 -36.82 21.39
C GLY A 184 3.14 -35.65 21.24
N VAL A 185 1.96 -35.88 20.65
CA VAL A 185 0.94 -34.85 20.39
C VAL A 185 0.07 -34.60 21.62
N SER A 186 -0.37 -33.37 21.88
CA SER A 186 -1.25 -33.07 23.03
C SER A 186 -2.66 -33.70 22.90
N ALA A 187 -3.39 -33.85 24.00
CA ALA A 187 -4.75 -34.43 23.96
C ALA A 187 -5.75 -33.58 23.15
N LYS A 188 -5.60 -32.25 23.17
CA LYS A 188 -6.46 -31.32 22.44
C LYS A 188 -6.22 -31.39 20.93
N ASP A 189 -4.96 -31.48 20.53
CA ASP A 189 -4.58 -31.56 19.11
C ASP A 189 -4.89 -32.95 18.55
N ARG A 190 -4.84 -34.00 19.38
CA ARG A 190 -5.29 -35.36 19.00
C ARG A 190 -6.77 -35.42 18.65
N GLU A 191 -7.64 -34.75 19.41
CA GLU A 191 -9.07 -34.70 19.08
C GLU A 191 -9.31 -34.03 17.73
N LEU A 192 -8.63 -32.91 17.46
CA LEU A 192 -8.69 -32.19 16.18
C LEU A 192 -8.17 -33.05 15.03
N LEU A 193 -7.00 -33.69 15.18
CA LEU A 193 -6.43 -34.57 14.16
C LEU A 193 -7.33 -35.77 13.85
N VAL A 194 -7.94 -36.38 14.86
CA VAL A 194 -8.89 -37.48 14.67
C VAL A 194 -10.16 -37.00 13.95
N ASP A 195 -10.63 -35.79 14.21
CA ASP A 195 -11.75 -35.21 13.48
C ASP A 195 -11.40 -34.92 12.01
N GLU A 196 -10.21 -34.39 11.74
CA GLU A 196 -9.73 -34.20 10.36
C GLU A 196 -9.56 -35.53 9.61
N LEU A 197 -9.07 -36.58 10.28
CA LEU A 197 -8.93 -37.91 9.68
C LEU A 197 -10.27 -38.51 9.23
N LYS A 198 -11.40 -38.16 9.85
CA LYS A 198 -12.74 -38.60 9.39
C LYS A 198 -13.11 -38.02 8.03
N HIS A 199 -12.50 -36.91 7.61
CA HIS A 199 -12.75 -36.32 6.30
C HIS A 199 -12.05 -37.09 5.18
N PHE A 200 -10.98 -37.81 5.49
CA PHE A 200 -10.24 -38.63 4.52
C PHE A 200 -10.75 -40.08 4.42
N GLY A 201 -11.58 -40.55 5.36
CA GLY A 201 -12.11 -41.91 5.32
C GLY A 201 -12.76 -42.37 6.62
N ASP A 202 -13.10 -43.66 6.68
CA ASP A 202 -13.72 -44.25 7.87
C ASP A 202 -12.64 -44.67 8.89
N ILE A 203 -12.78 -44.21 10.12
CA ILE A 203 -11.86 -44.57 11.21
C ILE A 203 -12.27 -45.92 11.79
N GLY A 204 -11.38 -46.91 11.69
CA GLY A 204 -11.59 -48.26 12.21
C GLY A 204 -11.34 -48.36 13.71
N ALA A 205 -10.05 -48.32 14.10
CA ALA A 205 -9.64 -48.45 15.51
C ALA A 205 -8.67 -47.33 15.90
N GLN A 206 -8.80 -46.85 17.13
CA GLN A 206 -7.92 -45.86 17.74
C GLN A 206 -7.38 -46.44 19.05
N SER A 207 -6.07 -46.42 19.23
CA SER A 207 -5.44 -46.89 20.46
C SER A 207 -4.11 -46.17 20.72
N GLY A 208 -3.76 -45.96 21.99
CA GLY A 208 -2.48 -45.38 22.36
C GLY A 208 -2.54 -44.46 23.58
N ASP A 209 -1.41 -43.82 23.86
CA ASP A 209 -1.21 -42.91 25.00
C ASP A 209 -0.70 -41.54 24.55
N GLU A 210 -0.17 -40.73 25.48
CA GLU A 210 0.32 -39.39 25.16
C GLU A 210 1.63 -39.34 24.36
N THR A 211 2.36 -40.44 24.32
CA THR A 211 3.63 -40.53 23.61
C THR A 211 3.48 -41.13 22.22
N ARG A 212 2.52 -42.04 22.05
CA ARG A 212 2.24 -42.69 20.77
C ARG A 212 0.76 -43.04 20.67
N PHE A 213 0.08 -42.40 19.72
CA PHE A 213 -1.34 -42.59 19.45
C PHE A 213 -1.57 -43.05 18.02
N GLN A 214 -2.25 -44.18 17.82
CA GLN A 214 -2.39 -44.84 16.53
C GLN A 214 -3.85 -44.85 16.08
N VAL A 215 -4.08 -44.49 14.83
CA VAL A 215 -5.39 -44.43 14.17
C VAL A 215 -5.35 -45.27 12.90
N ILE A 216 -6.24 -46.24 12.79
CA ILE A 216 -6.42 -47.03 11.58
C ILE A 216 -7.52 -46.36 10.74
N LEU A 217 -7.15 -45.90 9.55
CA LEU A 217 -8.02 -45.20 8.60
C LEU A 217 -8.21 -46.04 7.34
N GLU A 218 -9.45 -46.26 6.93
CA GLU A 218 -9.77 -46.78 5.60
C GLU A 218 -10.03 -45.62 4.65
N SER A 219 -9.09 -45.35 3.74
CA SER A 219 -9.14 -44.19 2.84
C SER A 219 -8.75 -44.57 1.41
N ALA A 220 -9.32 -43.88 0.43
CA ALA A 220 -8.90 -43.96 -0.98
C ALA A 220 -7.81 -42.93 -1.33
N GLU A 221 -7.51 -42.00 -0.41
CA GLU A 221 -6.57 -40.89 -0.59
C GLU A 221 -5.12 -41.35 -0.43
N SER A 222 -4.19 -40.59 -1.03
CA SER A 222 -2.77 -40.94 -0.98
C SER A 222 -2.17 -40.59 0.39
N GLN A 223 -1.10 -41.31 0.78
CA GLN A 223 -0.38 -41.02 2.01
C GLN A 223 0.15 -39.57 2.05
N SER A 224 0.61 -39.05 0.92
CA SER A 224 1.11 -37.67 0.80
C SER A 224 0.04 -36.62 1.01
N ASP A 225 -1.20 -36.88 0.59
CA ASP A 225 -2.31 -35.92 0.74
C ASP A 225 -2.75 -35.82 2.20
N ILE A 226 -2.80 -36.96 2.89
CA ILE A 226 -3.11 -37.01 4.33
C ILE A 226 -1.99 -36.38 5.16
N GLU A 227 -0.72 -36.63 4.79
CA GLU A 227 0.44 -36.01 5.45
C GLU A 227 0.42 -34.49 5.33
N ALA A 228 0.14 -33.96 4.13
CA ALA A 228 0.10 -32.52 3.89
C ALA A 228 -0.93 -31.80 4.78
N VAL A 229 -2.10 -32.41 4.99
CA VAL A 229 -3.17 -31.79 5.80
C VAL A 229 -2.88 -31.91 7.30
N LEU A 230 -2.37 -33.05 7.77
CA LEU A 230 -2.06 -33.22 9.19
C LEU A 230 -0.85 -32.37 9.61
N CYS A 231 0.08 -32.06 8.69
CA CYS A 231 1.21 -31.18 8.96
C CYS A 231 0.82 -29.70 9.18
N PHE A 232 -0.43 -29.31 8.95
CA PHE A 232 -0.94 -28.00 9.40
C PHE A 232 -1.09 -27.91 10.93
N ILE A 233 -1.25 -29.06 11.60
CA ILE A 233 -1.54 -29.13 13.03
C ILE A 233 -0.32 -29.63 13.81
N ILE A 234 0.50 -30.49 13.22
CA ILE A 234 1.69 -31.08 13.86
C ILE A 234 2.92 -31.05 12.96
N GLU A 235 4.11 -31.20 13.54
CA GLU A 235 5.35 -31.25 12.76
C GLU A 235 5.48 -32.61 12.02
N PRO A 236 6.15 -32.66 10.84
CA PRO A 236 6.31 -33.90 10.08
C PRO A 236 6.99 -35.03 10.87
N GLU A 237 7.89 -34.67 11.78
CA GLU A 237 8.60 -35.63 12.65
C GLU A 237 7.68 -36.32 13.67
N GLN A 238 6.51 -35.73 13.93
CA GLN A 238 5.49 -36.23 14.86
C GLN A 238 4.47 -37.15 14.19
N LEU A 239 4.58 -37.38 12.88
CA LEU A 239 3.62 -38.12 12.07
C LEU A 239 4.30 -39.29 11.34
N GLN A 240 3.75 -40.49 11.48
CA GLN A 240 4.18 -41.67 10.72
C GLN A 240 2.96 -42.36 10.10
N ILE A 241 2.96 -42.54 8.78
CA ILE A 241 1.87 -43.21 8.06
C ILE A 241 2.42 -44.49 7.42
N GLU A 242 1.80 -45.63 7.72
CA GLU A 242 2.14 -46.94 7.17
C GLU A 242 0.93 -47.54 6.41
N THR A 243 1.13 -48.00 5.18
CA THR A 243 0.11 -48.71 4.41
C THR A 243 0.11 -50.20 4.73
N ALA A 244 -1.03 -50.78 5.13
CA ALA A 244 -1.12 -52.22 5.35
C ALA A 244 -1.16 -52.96 3.99
N ALA A 245 -0.16 -53.79 3.70
CA ALA A 245 -0.20 -54.71 2.57
C ALA A 245 -1.20 -55.84 2.86
N ALA A 246 -2.17 -56.03 1.96
CA ALA A 246 -3.19 -57.08 2.10
C ALA A 246 -2.54 -58.48 2.06
N GLY A 247 -2.43 -59.14 3.22
CA GLY A 247 -2.18 -60.57 3.32
C GLY A 247 -1.40 -61.03 4.55
N ALA A 248 -2.10 -61.29 5.65
CA ALA A 248 -2.03 -62.53 6.44
C ALA A 248 -2.79 -62.31 7.75
N ALA A 249 -3.90 -63.02 7.89
CA ALA A 249 -4.58 -63.19 9.16
C ALA A 249 -3.65 -63.89 10.14
N ASP A 250 -3.48 -63.33 11.33
CA ASP A 250 -3.32 -64.15 12.52
C ASP A 250 -4.16 -63.56 13.66
N VAL A 251 -4.98 -64.45 14.18
CA VAL A 251 -5.95 -64.25 15.24
C VAL A 251 -5.20 -64.41 16.54
N ASP A 252 -5.24 -63.41 17.42
CA ASP A 252 -5.39 -63.76 18.83
C ASP A 252 -6.28 -62.76 19.57
N SER A 253 -7.43 -63.30 19.99
CA SER A 253 -8.43 -62.67 20.81
C SER A 253 -8.20 -63.18 22.23
N ALA A 254 -7.89 -62.29 23.17
CA ALA A 254 -7.96 -62.61 24.59
C ALA A 254 -8.74 -61.51 25.32
N ALA A 255 -10.01 -61.83 25.50
CA ALA A 255 -11.00 -61.20 26.36
C ALA A 255 -10.52 -60.91 27.79
N ALA A 256 -11.07 -59.84 28.39
CA ALA A 256 -11.76 -59.91 29.68
C ALA A 256 -12.44 -58.58 30.05
N ALA A 257 -13.77 -58.60 30.17
CA ALA A 257 -14.56 -57.75 31.07
C ALA A 257 -14.93 -58.61 32.30
N PRO A 258 -15.70 -58.16 33.33
CA PRO A 258 -15.98 -56.81 33.85
C PRO A 258 -15.86 -56.73 35.41
N GLY A 259 -16.12 -55.57 36.03
CA GLY A 259 -16.79 -55.55 37.35
C GLY A 259 -16.49 -54.42 38.36
N GLN A 260 -17.58 -53.73 38.73
CA GLN A 260 -17.97 -53.21 40.07
C GLN A 260 -17.61 -51.77 40.51
N ALA A 261 -18.64 -50.91 40.49
CA ALA A 261 -19.31 -50.20 41.60
C ALA A 261 -18.52 -50.03 42.94
N SER A 262 -18.55 -48.93 43.72
CA SER A 262 -19.63 -48.01 44.11
C SER A 262 -19.11 -46.95 45.11
N ALA A 263 -19.74 -45.75 45.10
CA ALA A 263 -20.01 -44.79 46.22
C ALA A 263 -18.83 -44.11 46.96
N ALA A 264 -18.90 -42.84 47.41
CA ALA A 264 -20.01 -41.99 47.89
C ALA A 264 -19.76 -40.50 47.50
N ALA A 265 -20.73 -39.66 47.10
CA ALA A 265 -21.79 -38.95 47.88
C ALA A 265 -21.20 -38.20 49.10
N ASP A 266 -21.35 -36.88 49.29
CA ASP A 266 -22.54 -36.01 49.40
C ASP A 266 -22.02 -34.55 49.48
N SER A 267 -22.74 -33.43 49.31
CA SER A 267 -24.14 -33.10 48.99
C SER A 267 -24.27 -31.57 48.82
N ALA A 268 -25.23 -31.16 47.97
CA ALA A 268 -26.13 -29.99 47.99
C ALA A 268 -25.62 -28.61 48.49
N GLY A 269 -25.76 -27.51 47.74
CA GLY A 269 -27.02 -26.85 47.32
C GLY A 269 -27.13 -25.52 48.12
N ASP A 270 -27.74 -24.41 47.72
CA ASP A 270 -28.56 -24.01 46.60
C ASP A 270 -28.69 -22.46 46.66
N SER A 271 -28.96 -21.86 45.50
CA SER A 271 -29.74 -20.63 45.21
C SER A 271 -29.81 -19.40 46.15
N ALA A 272 -29.49 -18.25 45.52
CA ALA A 272 -30.36 -17.08 45.25
C ALA A 272 -30.94 -16.20 46.38
N GLY A 273 -30.80 -14.88 46.17
CA GLY A 273 -31.94 -13.95 46.21
C GLY A 273 -31.86 -12.73 47.15
N ASP A 274 -31.90 -11.54 46.54
CA ASP A 274 -32.48 -10.26 47.00
C ASP A 274 -31.79 -9.51 48.18
N SER A 275 -31.52 -8.20 48.11
CA SER A 275 -32.53 -7.15 48.32
C SER A 275 -32.01 -5.74 47.95
N ALA A 276 -32.92 -4.90 47.43
CA ALA A 276 -32.86 -3.43 47.32
C ALA A 276 -32.86 -2.74 48.71
N GLU A 277 -32.33 -1.53 48.89
CA GLU A 277 -32.95 -0.17 48.84
C GLU A 277 -31.89 0.76 49.51
N GLU A 278 -31.70 2.06 49.24
CA GLU A 278 -32.61 3.21 49.37
C GLU A 278 -31.82 4.48 48.96
N GLY A 279 -32.50 5.54 48.50
CA GLY A 279 -31.90 6.78 47.99
C GLY A 279 -32.25 8.07 48.76
N GLY A 280 -31.68 9.19 48.28
CA GLY A 280 -32.03 10.59 48.61
C GLY A 280 -31.26 11.18 49.80
N GLY A 281 -30.63 12.36 49.80
CA GLY A 281 -30.63 13.53 48.91
C GLY A 281 -31.03 14.77 49.72
N GLU A 282 -30.11 15.73 49.99
CA GLU A 282 -30.45 17.14 50.23
C GLU A 282 -29.22 18.09 50.25
N ARG A 283 -29.53 19.39 50.14
CA ARG A 283 -28.80 20.52 49.50
C ARG A 283 -27.95 21.40 50.44
N ALA A 284 -27.26 22.36 49.78
CA ALA A 284 -26.80 23.70 50.19
C ALA A 284 -25.41 23.78 50.88
N GLY A 285 -24.55 24.77 50.62
CA GLY A 285 -24.64 25.96 49.77
C GLY A 285 -23.33 26.75 49.72
N GLU A 286 -23.32 27.74 48.83
CA GLU A 286 -22.60 29.04 48.82
C GLU A 286 -21.07 29.16 48.82
N SER A 287 -20.56 29.53 47.64
CA SER A 287 -19.85 30.77 47.30
C SER A 287 -19.29 31.66 48.42
N THR A 288 -18.00 32.00 48.30
CA THR A 288 -17.41 33.37 48.22
C THR A 288 -15.89 33.16 48.13
N GLY A 289 -15.15 33.65 47.13
CA GLY A 289 -14.95 35.05 46.77
C GLY A 289 -13.58 35.50 47.32
N GLY A 290 -12.59 35.77 46.45
CA GLY A 290 -11.31 36.33 46.91
C GLY A 290 -10.14 36.23 45.93
N SER A 291 -10.14 37.07 44.91
CA SER A 291 -8.97 37.40 44.08
C SER A 291 -7.89 38.12 44.88
N ALA A 292 -6.61 37.75 44.72
CA ALA A 292 -5.48 38.69 44.66
C ALA A 292 -4.17 37.97 44.31
N THR A 293 -3.71 38.21 43.08
CA THR A 293 -2.33 38.58 42.70
C THR A 293 -1.15 38.03 43.51
N THR A 294 -0.22 37.34 42.83
CA THR A 294 1.16 37.82 42.55
C THR A 294 1.97 36.75 41.82
N THR A 295 2.45 37.08 40.61
CA THR A 295 3.68 36.52 40.04
C THR A 295 4.83 37.40 40.55
N PRO A 296 6.04 36.85 40.79
CA PRO A 296 7.04 36.96 39.73
C PRO A 296 7.95 35.72 39.57
N ALA A 297 8.54 35.66 38.38
CA ALA A 297 9.44 34.65 37.84
C ALA A 297 10.78 34.48 38.59
N ALA A 298 11.38 33.28 38.51
CA ALA A 298 12.60 33.01 37.71
C ALA A 298 13.51 31.88 38.29
N LYS A 299 13.50 30.73 37.59
CA LYS A 299 14.66 29.93 37.11
C LYS A 299 15.65 29.26 38.13
N PRO A 300 16.49 28.30 37.68
CA PRO A 300 16.41 26.87 38.05
C PRO A 300 17.67 26.37 38.81
N PRO A 301 17.75 25.06 39.12
CA PRO A 301 19.08 24.43 39.13
C PRO A 301 19.14 23.12 38.35
N ALA A 302 20.28 22.95 37.67
CA ALA A 302 20.73 21.74 37.01
C ALA A 302 21.53 20.83 37.97
N ALA A 303 21.42 19.53 37.70
CA ALA A 303 22.41 18.44 37.83
C ALA A 303 23.24 18.28 39.13
N SER A 304 23.09 17.14 39.82
CA SER A 304 23.92 15.93 39.60
C SER A 304 23.64 14.89 40.69
N GLY A 305 23.84 13.59 40.38
CA GLY A 305 23.91 12.55 41.41
C GLY A 305 23.48 11.17 40.96
N ALA A 306 24.39 10.47 40.27
CA ALA A 306 24.26 9.08 39.86
C ALA A 306 23.96 8.11 41.03
N LYS A 307 23.10 7.13 40.79
CA LYS A 307 23.14 5.80 41.43
C LYS A 307 22.53 4.75 40.51
N ALA A 308 23.39 3.87 40.02
CA ALA A 308 23.05 2.61 39.37
C ALA A 308 22.39 1.65 40.37
N LYS A 309 21.32 0.96 39.93
CA LYS A 309 20.96 -0.37 40.42
C LYS A 309 20.04 -1.10 39.44
N ALA A 310 20.54 -2.24 38.98
CA ALA A 310 19.84 -3.48 38.60
C ALA A 310 18.77 -3.39 37.51
N ALA A 311 19.20 -3.67 36.28
CA ALA A 311 18.34 -4.16 35.20
C ALA A 311 17.79 -5.55 35.58
N ALA A 312 16.51 -5.59 35.95
CA ALA A 312 15.72 -6.81 35.89
C ALA A 312 15.17 -6.93 34.47
N LYS A 313 15.62 -7.96 33.73
CA LYS A 313 15.01 -8.39 32.46
C LYS A 313 13.53 -8.70 32.71
N ALA A 314 12.66 -7.76 32.37
CA ALA A 314 11.26 -8.06 32.11
C ALA A 314 11.22 -8.80 30.78
N LYS A 315 10.94 -10.11 30.83
CA LYS A 315 10.44 -10.85 29.66
C LYS A 315 9.15 -10.15 29.24
N SER A 316 9.18 -9.43 28.13
CA SER A 316 7.96 -9.06 27.42
C SER A 316 7.29 -10.36 27.01
N LYS A 317 6.14 -10.66 27.64
CA LYS A 317 5.17 -11.57 27.03
C LYS A 317 4.86 -10.97 25.66
N GLY A 318 5.25 -11.65 24.59
CA GLY A 318 4.72 -11.36 23.27
C GLY A 318 3.21 -11.47 23.40
N GLY A 319 2.52 -10.34 23.32
CA GLY A 319 1.11 -10.37 23.03
C GLY A 319 1.02 -10.92 21.62
N GLU A 320 0.43 -12.10 21.47
CA GLU A 320 -0.06 -12.55 20.17
C GLU A 320 -1.00 -11.44 19.67
N SER A 321 -0.49 -10.60 18.78
CA SER A 321 -1.30 -9.67 18.02
C SER A 321 -2.08 -10.54 17.04
N GLY A 322 -3.24 -11.03 17.46
CA GLY A 322 -4.18 -11.70 16.58
C GLY A 322 -4.56 -10.73 15.47
N THR A 323 -3.99 -10.91 14.28
CA THR A 323 -4.36 -10.17 13.09
C THR A 323 -5.62 -10.80 12.51
N ILE A 324 -6.62 -9.98 12.17
CA ILE A 324 -7.84 -10.44 11.50
C ILE A 324 -7.79 -9.89 10.07
N ARG A 325 -7.76 -10.78 9.08
CA ARG A 325 -7.89 -10.40 7.67
C ARG A 325 -9.34 -9.97 7.40
N VAL A 326 -9.53 -8.79 6.85
CA VAL A 326 -10.84 -8.22 6.54
C VAL A 326 -10.82 -7.74 5.08
N PRO A 327 -11.80 -8.13 4.24
CA PRO A 327 -11.93 -7.63 2.88
C PRO A 327 -11.98 -6.09 2.84
N VAL A 328 -11.27 -5.49 1.87
CA VAL A 328 -11.15 -4.03 1.72
C VAL A 328 -12.52 -3.35 1.64
N ASP A 329 -13.47 -3.95 0.91
CA ASP A 329 -14.83 -3.42 0.74
C ASP A 329 -15.58 -3.18 2.06
N LYS A 330 -15.34 -4.03 3.08
CA LYS A 330 -15.98 -3.86 4.39
C LYS A 330 -15.41 -2.65 5.13
N VAL A 331 -14.10 -2.43 5.03
CA VAL A 331 -13.44 -1.26 5.64
C VAL A 331 -13.89 0.02 4.94
N ASP A 332 -13.98 -0.01 3.60
CA ASP A 332 -14.51 1.10 2.81
C ASP A 332 -15.98 1.41 3.14
N GLN A 333 -16.81 0.38 3.38
CA GLN A 333 -18.18 0.58 3.83
C GLN A 333 -18.26 1.25 5.21
N ILE A 334 -17.43 0.81 6.18
CA ILE A 334 -17.36 1.44 7.51
C ILE A 334 -16.95 2.91 7.39
N ILE A 335 -15.98 3.19 6.52
CA ILE A 335 -15.53 4.55 6.20
C ILE A 335 -16.67 5.40 5.63
N ASN A 336 -17.45 4.88 4.69
CA ASN A 336 -18.59 5.58 4.13
C ASN A 336 -19.66 5.87 5.21
N LEU A 337 -19.93 4.90 6.09
CA LEU A 337 -20.86 5.07 7.21
C LEU A 337 -20.37 6.12 8.22
N VAL A 338 -19.07 6.15 8.53
CA VAL A 338 -18.48 7.21 9.36
C VAL A 338 -18.57 8.56 8.67
N GLY A 339 -18.35 8.61 7.35
CA GLY A 339 -18.56 9.83 6.56
C GLY A 339 -20.01 10.33 6.63
N GLU A 340 -20.99 9.42 6.48
CA GLU A 340 -22.42 9.74 6.65
C GLU A 340 -22.77 10.17 8.07
N LEU A 341 -22.13 9.59 9.09
CA LEU A 341 -22.27 9.99 10.49
C LEU A 341 -21.76 11.42 10.72
N ILE A 342 -20.60 11.77 10.17
CA ILE A 342 -20.03 13.12 10.26
C ILE A 342 -20.94 14.14 9.55
N ILE A 343 -21.48 13.78 8.38
CA ILE A 343 -22.47 14.60 7.68
C ILE A 343 -23.70 14.80 8.59
N THR A 344 -24.29 13.71 9.09
CA THR A 344 -25.49 13.78 9.95
C THR A 344 -25.25 14.60 11.22
N GLN A 345 -24.06 14.48 11.83
CA GLN A 345 -23.65 15.27 12.98
C GLN A 345 -23.53 16.76 12.65
N SER A 346 -22.95 17.09 11.49
CA SER A 346 -22.89 18.48 10.99
C SER A 346 -24.30 19.03 10.74
N MET A 347 -25.23 18.20 10.25
CA MET A 347 -26.62 18.60 10.04
C MET A 347 -27.34 18.92 11.35
N LEU A 348 -27.14 18.07 12.36
CA LEU A 348 -27.65 18.29 13.71
C LEU A 348 -27.08 19.60 14.29
N GLU A 349 -25.81 19.91 14.02
CA GLU A 349 -25.11 21.06 14.59
C GLU A 349 -25.66 22.36 14.03
N GLN A 350 -25.85 22.41 12.71
CA GLN A 350 -26.48 23.54 12.07
C GLN A 350 -27.91 23.75 12.57
N THR A 351 -28.70 22.67 12.65
CA THR A 351 -30.07 22.74 13.18
C THR A 351 -30.10 23.25 14.63
N ALA A 352 -29.16 22.81 15.46
CA ALA A 352 -29.06 23.27 16.85
C ALA A 352 -28.57 24.73 16.96
N ASN A 353 -27.72 25.19 16.06
CA ASN A 353 -27.26 26.58 16.00
C ASN A 353 -28.38 27.54 15.56
N ASP A 354 -29.32 27.07 14.75
CA ASP A 354 -30.53 27.82 14.38
C ASP A 354 -31.57 27.90 15.52
N MET A 355 -31.41 27.07 16.57
CA MET A 355 -32.23 27.13 17.78
C MET A 355 -31.66 28.14 18.78
N ASP A 356 -32.54 28.84 19.50
CA ASP A 356 -32.14 29.87 20.47
C ASP A 356 -31.20 29.29 21.56
N ILE A 357 -29.93 29.68 21.50
CA ILE A 357 -28.78 29.17 22.27
C ILE A 357 -29.02 29.30 23.79
N VAL A 358 -29.76 30.33 24.20
CA VAL A 358 -30.00 30.64 25.62
C VAL A 358 -30.87 29.59 26.32
N SER A 359 -31.67 28.83 25.56
CA SER A 359 -32.63 27.85 26.12
C SER A 359 -32.13 26.40 26.07
N HIS A 360 -31.01 26.10 25.40
CA HIS A 360 -30.64 24.72 25.02
C HIS A 360 -29.18 24.32 25.33
N GLY A 361 -28.56 24.87 26.38
CA GLY A 361 -27.19 24.53 26.77
C GLY A 361 -26.86 23.02 26.90
N PRO A 362 -27.74 22.16 27.45
CA PRO A 362 -27.51 20.72 27.47
C PRO A 362 -27.46 20.05 26.09
N LEU A 363 -28.22 20.56 25.11
CA LEU A 363 -28.20 20.06 23.73
C LEU A 363 -26.86 20.37 23.07
N VAL A 364 -26.40 21.62 23.17
CA VAL A 364 -25.09 22.05 22.63
C VAL A 364 -23.94 21.24 23.24
N ASN A 365 -23.99 20.97 24.55
CA ASN A 365 -22.98 20.12 25.19
C ASN A 365 -23.03 18.66 24.70
N GLY A 366 -24.23 18.08 24.53
CA GLY A 366 -24.41 16.75 23.97
C GLY A 366 -23.92 16.65 22.52
N MET A 367 -24.12 17.71 21.75
CA MET A 367 -23.63 17.86 20.38
C MET A 367 -22.11 17.90 20.29
N ASN A 368 -21.45 18.72 21.12
CA ASN A 368 -19.99 18.76 21.19
C ASN A 368 -19.39 17.40 21.60
N LEU A 369 -20.06 16.67 22.50
CA LEU A 369 -19.64 15.32 22.88
C LEU A 369 -19.80 14.32 21.72
N LEU A 370 -20.92 14.41 20.98
CA LEU A 370 -21.13 13.59 19.79
C LEU A 370 -20.07 13.87 18.71
N GLN A 371 -19.74 15.14 18.47
CA GLN A 371 -18.69 15.55 17.54
C GLN A 371 -17.33 14.95 17.92
N ARG A 372 -16.97 15.03 19.21
CA ARG A 372 -15.73 14.45 19.71
C ARG A 372 -15.71 12.92 19.53
N ASN A 373 -16.78 12.23 19.93
CA ASN A 373 -16.85 10.78 19.79
C ASN A 373 -16.85 10.33 18.32
N ALA A 374 -17.48 11.10 17.43
CA ALA A 374 -17.46 10.83 15.99
C ALA A 374 -16.06 10.99 15.41
N ARG A 375 -15.31 12.00 15.85
CA ARG A 375 -13.90 12.19 15.47
C ARG A 375 -13.00 11.09 15.99
N ASP A 376 -13.15 10.69 17.26
CA ASP A 376 -12.39 9.59 17.85
C ASP A 376 -12.69 8.27 17.11
N LEU A 377 -13.96 8.04 16.71
CA LEU A 377 -14.36 6.88 15.91
C LEU A 377 -13.76 6.95 14.49
N GLN A 378 -13.74 8.13 13.87
CA GLN A 378 -13.13 8.33 12.57
C GLN A 378 -11.62 8.02 12.62
N GLU A 379 -10.89 8.54 13.59
CA GLU A 379 -9.46 8.27 13.77
C GLU A 379 -9.21 6.77 13.99
N ALA A 380 -10.04 6.09 14.80
CA ALA A 380 -9.94 4.65 15.02
C ALA A 380 -10.21 3.84 13.74
N VAL A 381 -11.24 4.18 12.96
CA VAL A 381 -11.54 3.50 11.69
C VAL A 381 -10.43 3.72 10.66
N MET A 382 -9.87 4.95 10.60
CA MET A 382 -8.73 5.23 9.73
C MET A 382 -7.51 4.39 10.12
N SER A 383 -7.23 4.23 11.42
CA SER A 383 -6.10 3.43 11.91
C SER A 383 -6.18 1.96 11.46
N VAL A 384 -7.39 1.40 11.27
CA VAL A 384 -7.57 0.02 10.77
C VAL A 384 -7.11 -0.14 9.31
N ARG A 385 -7.15 0.94 8.52
CA ARG A 385 -6.73 0.94 7.11
C ARG A 385 -5.24 1.30 6.92
N MET A 386 -4.60 1.77 7.98
CA MET A 386 -3.21 2.21 7.92
C MET A 386 -2.28 1.03 7.67
N MET A 387 -1.34 1.26 6.75
CA MET A 387 -0.30 0.31 6.37
C MET A 387 1.06 1.01 6.50
N PRO A 388 2.12 0.31 6.95
CA PRO A 388 3.47 0.88 7.01
C PRO A 388 4.00 1.32 5.64
N MET A 389 4.79 2.40 5.61
CA MET A 389 5.49 2.85 4.39
C MET A 389 6.55 1.87 3.90
N ASP A 390 6.98 0.92 4.73
CA ASP A 390 7.93 -0.14 4.34
C ASP A 390 7.43 -0.95 3.14
N TYR A 391 6.11 -1.14 2.97
CA TYR A 391 5.52 -1.81 1.80
C TYR A 391 5.87 -1.12 0.46
N VAL A 392 6.10 0.20 0.49
CA VAL A 392 6.53 0.99 -0.67
C VAL A 392 8.06 1.05 -0.71
N PHE A 393 8.71 1.32 0.42
CA PHE A 393 10.16 1.49 0.50
C PHE A 393 10.96 0.22 0.21
N SER A 394 10.42 -0.97 0.49
CA SER A 394 11.06 -2.26 0.22
C SER A 394 11.29 -2.53 -1.26
N ARG A 395 10.54 -1.89 -2.17
CA ARG A 395 10.63 -2.08 -3.63
C ARG A 395 11.73 -1.24 -4.28
N PHE A 396 12.14 -0.15 -3.63
CA PHE A 396 13.10 0.81 -4.21
C PHE A 396 14.56 0.36 -4.26
N PRO A 397 15.10 -0.46 -3.33
CA PRO A 397 16.50 -0.91 -3.39
C PRO A 397 16.87 -1.57 -4.73
N ARG A 398 16.03 -2.49 -5.22
CA ARG A 398 16.23 -3.17 -6.51
C ARG A 398 16.15 -2.18 -7.68
N LEU A 399 15.09 -1.39 -7.74
CA LEU A 399 14.91 -0.37 -8.77
C LEU A 399 16.08 0.63 -8.85
N VAL A 400 16.58 1.09 -7.69
CA VAL A 400 17.69 2.02 -7.62
C VAL A 400 18.98 1.37 -8.11
N ARG A 401 19.25 0.12 -7.70
CA ARG A 401 20.43 -0.64 -8.13
C ARG A 401 20.43 -0.87 -9.65
N ASP A 402 19.34 -1.39 -10.20
CA ASP A 402 19.22 -1.68 -11.65
C ASP A 402 19.40 -0.41 -12.50
N LEU A 403 18.81 0.70 -12.06
CA LEU A 403 18.90 1.96 -12.78
C LEU A 403 20.28 2.63 -12.61
N ALA A 404 20.88 2.54 -11.43
CA ALA A 404 22.23 3.02 -11.17
C ALA A 404 23.26 2.29 -12.05
N ASP A 405 23.17 0.96 -12.14
CA ASP A 405 24.02 0.13 -13.00
C ASP A 405 23.85 0.50 -14.49
N LYS A 406 22.59 0.65 -14.94
CA LYS A 406 22.29 1.06 -16.33
C LYS A 406 22.84 2.44 -16.69
N LEU A 407 22.90 3.35 -15.72
CA LEU A 407 23.40 4.72 -15.91
C LEU A 407 24.90 4.87 -15.60
N GLY A 408 25.56 3.82 -15.10
CA GLY A 408 26.95 3.85 -14.68
C GLY A 408 27.20 4.80 -13.51
N LYS A 409 26.29 4.83 -12.53
CA LYS A 409 26.38 5.66 -11.32
C LYS A 409 26.49 4.77 -10.09
N ASP A 410 27.28 5.17 -9.11
CA ASP A 410 27.35 4.51 -7.81
C ASP A 410 26.44 5.26 -6.82
N VAL A 411 25.45 4.58 -6.23
CA VAL A 411 24.39 5.21 -5.44
C VAL A 411 24.06 4.38 -4.20
N GLU A 412 24.04 5.04 -3.05
CA GLU A 412 23.54 4.52 -1.77
C GLU A 412 22.10 5.01 -1.52
N LEU A 413 21.16 4.08 -1.36
CA LEU A 413 19.78 4.36 -0.97
C LEU A 413 19.64 4.31 0.55
N VAL A 414 19.14 5.39 1.15
CA VAL A 414 18.81 5.48 2.58
C VAL A 414 17.31 5.64 2.74
N THR A 415 16.67 4.77 3.53
CA THR A 415 15.23 4.87 3.82
C THR A 415 15.02 5.19 5.30
N GLU A 416 14.25 6.23 5.59
CA GLU A 416 13.92 6.69 6.93
C GLU A 416 12.40 6.69 7.14
N GLY A 417 11.93 6.30 8.33
CA GLY A 417 10.49 6.29 8.62
C GLY A 417 9.72 5.15 7.95
N LYS A 418 10.33 3.97 7.79
CA LYS A 418 9.68 2.75 7.28
C LYS A 418 8.41 2.36 8.05
N SER A 419 8.40 2.61 9.36
CA SER A 419 7.27 2.32 10.25
C SER A 419 6.18 3.40 10.22
N THR A 420 6.36 4.47 9.44
CA THR A 420 5.36 5.52 9.29
C THR A 420 4.14 4.95 8.60
N GLU A 421 2.97 5.12 9.20
CA GLU A 421 1.71 4.57 8.71
C GLU A 421 1.04 5.52 7.70
N LEU A 422 0.51 4.95 6.61
CA LEU A 422 -0.23 5.63 5.54
C LEU A 422 -1.44 4.78 5.10
N ASP A 423 -2.50 5.42 4.64
CA ASP A 423 -3.67 4.74 4.08
C ASP A 423 -3.32 3.80 2.92
N LYS A 424 -3.84 2.55 2.91
CA LYS A 424 -3.59 1.58 1.82
C LYS A 424 -3.85 2.14 0.41
N SER A 425 -4.92 2.90 0.21
CA SER A 425 -5.22 3.47 -1.11
C SER A 425 -4.29 4.60 -1.50
N LEU A 426 -3.73 5.33 -0.54
CA LEU A 426 -2.67 6.31 -0.78
C LEU A 426 -1.35 5.60 -1.08
N ILE A 427 -1.04 4.48 -0.42
CA ILE A 427 0.12 3.62 -0.72
C ILE A 427 0.10 3.16 -2.17
N GLU A 428 -1.02 2.63 -2.65
CA GLU A 428 -1.12 2.15 -4.04
C GLU A 428 -0.94 3.29 -5.05
N ARG A 429 -1.48 4.48 -4.74
CA ARG A 429 -1.43 5.66 -5.63
C ARG A 429 -0.11 6.43 -5.57
N ILE A 430 0.66 6.33 -4.49
CA ILE A 430 1.92 7.07 -4.31
C ILE A 430 3.13 6.37 -4.95
N ILE A 431 3.04 5.07 -5.23
CA ILE A 431 4.11 4.28 -5.85
C ILE A 431 4.57 4.93 -7.16
N ASP A 432 3.66 5.18 -8.10
CA ASP A 432 3.97 5.75 -9.41
C ASP A 432 4.66 7.13 -9.33
N PRO A 433 4.13 8.12 -8.58
CA PRO A 433 4.80 9.38 -8.30
C PRO A 433 6.22 9.22 -7.72
N LEU A 434 6.40 8.36 -6.71
CA LEU A 434 7.70 8.16 -6.07
C LEU A 434 8.71 7.50 -7.00
N THR A 435 8.28 6.49 -7.77
CA THR A 435 9.10 5.85 -8.82
C THR A 435 9.64 6.87 -9.81
N HIS A 436 8.81 7.83 -10.21
CA HIS A 436 9.26 8.89 -11.10
C HIS A 436 10.25 9.83 -10.42
N LEU A 437 9.98 10.28 -9.19
CA LEU A 437 10.91 11.18 -8.47
C LEU A 437 12.27 10.52 -8.24
N VAL A 438 12.29 9.24 -7.82
CA VAL A 438 13.51 8.44 -7.67
C VAL A 438 14.26 8.34 -8.99
N ARG A 439 13.57 8.03 -10.09
CA ARG A 439 14.17 7.98 -11.42
C ARG A 439 14.80 9.33 -11.80
N ASN A 440 14.12 10.45 -11.56
CA ASN A 440 14.65 11.78 -11.89
C ASN A 440 15.88 12.14 -11.07
N SER A 441 15.90 11.79 -9.78
CA SER A 441 17.10 11.92 -8.95
C SER A 441 18.25 11.07 -9.49
N LEU A 442 17.98 9.84 -9.97
CA LEU A 442 19.01 8.98 -10.56
C LEU A 442 19.47 9.42 -11.95
N ASP A 443 18.58 9.81 -12.86
CA ASP A 443 18.89 10.19 -14.24
C ASP A 443 19.56 11.58 -14.31
N HIS A 444 18.95 12.58 -13.66
CA HIS A 444 19.29 13.99 -13.81
C HIS A 444 19.87 14.63 -12.55
N GLY A 445 19.48 14.17 -11.36
CA GLY A 445 19.97 14.72 -10.09
C GLY A 445 21.42 14.36 -9.82
N LEU A 446 21.70 13.06 -9.68
CA LEU A 446 23.01 12.52 -9.33
C LEU A 446 23.96 12.55 -10.53
N GLU A 447 25.17 13.05 -10.28
CA GLU A 447 26.24 13.13 -11.26
C GLU A 447 27.00 11.79 -11.36
N SER A 448 27.74 11.56 -12.44
CA SER A 448 28.62 10.38 -12.55
C SER A 448 29.78 10.46 -11.54
N PRO A 449 30.37 9.33 -11.12
CA PRO A 449 31.45 9.32 -10.13
C PRO A 449 32.59 10.30 -10.46
N ASP A 450 33.04 10.31 -11.71
CA ASP A 450 34.09 11.23 -12.19
C ASP A 450 33.73 12.72 -11.99
N LYS A 451 32.47 13.08 -12.25
CA LYS A 451 31.98 14.46 -12.09
C LYS A 451 31.83 14.83 -10.61
N ARG A 452 31.45 13.87 -9.77
CA ARG A 452 31.35 14.05 -8.32
C ARG A 452 32.71 14.28 -7.69
N GLU A 453 33.71 13.50 -8.08
CA GLU A 453 35.09 13.71 -7.64
C GLU A 453 35.65 15.06 -8.09
N ALA A 454 35.38 15.46 -9.34
CA ALA A 454 35.77 16.78 -9.85
C ALA A 454 35.10 17.94 -9.08
N ALA A 455 33.89 17.72 -8.56
CA ALA A 455 33.17 18.67 -7.70
C ALA A 455 33.55 18.58 -6.21
N GLY A 456 34.45 17.67 -5.82
CA GLY A 456 34.89 17.46 -4.44
C GLY A 456 33.87 16.72 -3.56
N LYS A 457 32.94 15.98 -4.16
CA LYS A 457 31.94 15.15 -3.47
C LYS A 457 32.39 13.70 -3.35
N SER A 458 31.70 12.92 -2.52
CA SER A 458 31.85 11.45 -2.47
C SER A 458 31.57 10.85 -3.85
N PRO A 459 32.35 9.86 -4.33
CA PRO A 459 32.10 9.18 -5.60
C PRO A 459 30.74 8.46 -5.60
N THR A 460 30.34 7.88 -4.47
CA THR A 460 29.01 7.33 -4.24
C THR A 460 28.01 8.47 -3.96
N GLY A 461 26.95 8.54 -4.76
CA GLY A 461 25.81 9.45 -4.55
C GLY A 461 24.87 8.95 -3.48
N ARG A 462 24.19 9.86 -2.78
CA ARG A 462 23.22 9.49 -1.74
C ARG A 462 21.81 9.90 -2.17
N LEU A 463 20.89 8.93 -2.13
CA LEU A 463 19.46 9.14 -2.31
C LEU A 463 18.75 8.73 -1.02
N THR A 464 18.02 9.66 -0.40
CA THR A 464 17.27 9.42 0.82
C THR A 464 15.76 9.48 0.54
N LEU A 465 15.03 8.45 0.95
CA LEU A 465 13.57 8.44 1.02
C LEU A 465 13.16 8.54 2.49
N SER A 466 12.41 9.57 2.87
CA SER A 466 11.96 9.79 4.25
C SER A 466 10.45 9.89 4.30
N ALA A 467 9.81 9.33 5.32
CA ALA A 467 8.38 9.50 5.59
C ALA A 467 8.14 9.81 7.07
N GLN A 468 7.41 10.88 7.38
CA GLN A 468 7.16 11.33 8.76
C GLN A 468 5.74 11.89 8.93
N HIS A 469 5.17 11.74 10.13
CA HIS A 469 3.91 12.37 10.51
C HIS A 469 4.17 13.82 10.95
N GLN A 470 3.53 14.78 10.28
CA GLN A 470 3.64 16.20 10.63
C GLN A 470 2.27 16.88 10.61
N GLY A 471 1.74 17.22 11.79
CA GLY A 471 0.56 18.07 11.93
C GLY A 471 -0.72 17.53 11.29
N GLY A 472 -0.95 16.21 11.36
CA GLY A 472 -2.11 15.56 10.73
C GLY A 472 -1.92 15.25 9.24
N ASN A 473 -0.72 15.51 8.69
CA ASN A 473 -0.31 15.12 7.35
C ASN A 473 0.85 14.13 7.40
N ILE A 474 1.04 13.42 6.30
CA ILE A 474 2.21 12.62 6.00
C ILE A 474 3.12 13.44 5.10
N LEU A 475 4.34 13.71 5.58
CA LEU A 475 5.41 14.30 4.80
C LEU A 475 6.27 13.16 4.25
N ILE A 476 6.34 13.05 2.93
CA ILE A 476 7.25 12.15 2.21
C ILE A 476 8.30 13.00 1.50
N GLU A 477 9.58 12.75 1.75
CA GLU A 477 10.69 13.49 1.14
C GLU A 477 11.54 12.54 0.27
N VAL A 478 11.87 13.02 -0.94
CA VAL A 478 12.87 12.42 -1.83
C VAL A 478 14.04 13.38 -1.92
N ILE A 479 15.18 13.00 -1.34
CA ILE A 479 16.35 13.88 -1.18
C ILE A 479 17.54 13.27 -1.91
N ASP A 480 18.13 14.01 -2.84
CA ASP A 480 19.41 13.67 -3.47
C ASP A 480 20.50 14.68 -3.10
N ASP A 481 21.76 14.24 -3.13
CA ASP A 481 22.95 15.09 -2.95
C ASP A 481 23.61 15.50 -4.29
N GLY A 482 22.79 15.56 -5.34
CA GLY A 482 23.21 15.75 -6.72
C GLY A 482 23.66 17.15 -7.09
N ALA A 483 23.65 17.45 -8.39
CA ALA A 483 24.02 18.77 -8.91
C ALA A 483 23.02 19.87 -8.54
N GLY A 484 21.80 19.51 -8.15
CA GLY A 484 20.69 20.44 -7.99
C GLY A 484 20.13 20.92 -9.34
N LEU A 485 19.07 21.71 -9.27
CA LEU A 485 18.37 22.24 -10.44
C LEU A 485 19.09 23.47 -11.01
N SER A 486 19.19 23.53 -12.34
CA SER A 486 19.78 24.66 -13.05
C SER A 486 18.74 25.74 -13.34
N ARG A 487 18.78 26.82 -12.57
CA ARG A 487 17.91 28.00 -12.71
C ARG A 487 17.89 28.53 -14.16
N ASP A 488 19.07 28.72 -14.75
CA ASP A 488 19.20 29.29 -16.09
C ASP A 488 18.59 28.40 -17.18
N ARG A 489 18.74 27.08 -17.06
CA ARG A 489 18.14 26.12 -18.01
C ARG A 489 16.62 26.11 -17.91
N ILE A 490 16.07 26.16 -16.70
CA ILE A 490 14.62 26.19 -16.48
C ILE A 490 14.04 27.48 -17.05
N LEU A 491 14.65 28.64 -16.78
CA LEU A 491 14.21 29.93 -17.32
C LEU A 491 14.31 29.98 -18.85
N ALA A 492 15.39 29.46 -19.43
CA ALA A 492 15.56 29.39 -20.88
C ALA A 492 14.48 28.51 -21.53
N LYS A 493 14.19 27.34 -20.95
CA LYS A 493 13.14 26.43 -21.43
C LYS A 493 11.74 27.03 -21.26
N ALA A 494 11.47 27.69 -20.13
CA ALA A 494 10.22 28.39 -19.89
C ALA A 494 9.95 29.48 -20.93
N ARG A 495 10.97 30.28 -21.27
CA ARG A 495 10.88 31.27 -22.36
C ARG A 495 10.64 30.62 -23.72
N ALA A 496 11.32 29.50 -24.01
CA ALA A 496 11.12 28.76 -25.27
C ALA A 496 9.70 28.18 -25.40
N ASN A 497 9.10 27.77 -24.28
CA ASN A 497 7.72 27.28 -24.21
C ASN A 497 6.68 28.41 -24.16
N GLY A 498 7.08 29.68 -24.30
CA GLY A 498 6.18 30.83 -24.35
C GLY A 498 5.64 31.28 -22.99
N LEU A 499 6.23 30.83 -21.87
CA LEU A 499 5.87 31.32 -20.54
C LEU A 499 6.43 32.73 -20.35
N THR A 500 5.57 33.67 -19.94
CA THR A 500 5.97 35.03 -19.60
C THR A 500 6.57 35.02 -18.19
N ILE A 501 7.82 35.45 -18.04
CA ILE A 501 8.56 35.37 -16.78
C ILE A 501 8.88 36.80 -16.29
N PRO A 502 8.50 37.16 -15.06
CA PRO A 502 8.92 38.40 -14.43
C PRO A 502 10.45 38.46 -14.25
N ASP A 503 11.05 39.64 -14.38
CA ASP A 503 12.51 39.81 -14.25
C ASP A 503 13.05 39.49 -12.84
N ASN A 504 12.19 39.49 -11.81
CA ASN A 504 12.54 39.30 -10.39
C ASN A 504 11.94 38.03 -9.76
N ILE A 505 11.71 36.98 -10.54
CA ILE A 505 11.13 35.73 -10.04
C ILE A 505 12.00 35.06 -8.94
N SER A 506 11.34 34.59 -7.88
CA SER A 506 12.00 33.86 -6.78
C SER A 506 12.48 32.49 -7.24
N ASP A 507 13.47 31.91 -6.57
CA ASP A 507 13.97 30.58 -6.91
C ASP A 507 12.88 29.51 -6.69
N ASP A 508 12.08 29.65 -5.63
CA ASP A 508 10.96 28.73 -5.34
C ASP A 508 9.94 28.73 -6.48
N ASP A 509 9.57 29.90 -7.00
CA ASP A 509 8.67 30.00 -8.15
C ASP A 509 9.29 29.40 -9.43
N VAL A 510 10.61 29.50 -9.59
CA VAL A 510 11.33 28.90 -10.73
C VAL A 510 11.27 27.38 -10.66
N TRP A 511 11.49 26.77 -9.49
CA TRP A 511 11.43 25.32 -9.33
C TRP A 511 10.03 24.78 -9.60
N GLN A 512 8.99 25.52 -9.20
CA GLN A 512 7.60 25.16 -9.44
C GLN A 512 7.21 25.14 -10.93
N MET A 513 7.97 25.82 -11.81
CA MET A 513 7.75 25.76 -13.25
C MET A 513 8.00 24.38 -13.85
N ILE A 514 8.75 23.52 -13.16
CA ILE A 514 9.01 22.13 -13.61
C ILE A 514 7.70 21.34 -13.76
N PHE A 515 6.68 21.69 -12.98
CA PHE A 515 5.38 21.05 -13.05
C PHE A 515 4.45 21.60 -14.15
N ALA A 516 4.92 22.56 -14.97
CA ALA A 516 4.10 23.09 -16.05
C ALA A 516 3.85 22.02 -17.13
N PRO A 517 2.66 21.97 -17.76
CA PRO A 517 2.37 20.99 -18.80
C PRO A 517 3.37 21.04 -19.95
N GLY A 518 3.88 19.88 -20.35
CA GLY A 518 4.90 19.79 -21.42
C GLY A 518 6.27 20.38 -21.06
N PHE A 519 6.52 20.68 -19.78
CA PHE A 519 7.83 21.08 -19.29
C PHE A 519 8.72 19.85 -19.09
N SER A 520 9.30 19.37 -20.19
CA SER A 520 10.37 18.37 -20.15
C SER A 520 11.68 18.99 -20.62
N THR A 521 12.75 18.77 -19.84
CA THR A 521 14.11 19.20 -20.19
C THR A 521 14.78 18.25 -21.20
N ALA A 522 14.18 17.09 -21.51
CA ALA A 522 14.75 16.13 -22.45
C ALA A 522 14.62 16.60 -23.91
N GLU A 523 15.72 16.54 -24.66
CA GLU A 523 15.77 16.83 -26.11
C GLU A 523 15.32 15.64 -26.98
N GLN A 524 15.26 14.43 -26.41
CA GLN A 524 14.77 13.20 -27.05
C GLN A 524 13.84 12.44 -26.10
N VAL A 525 12.77 11.87 -26.66
CA VAL A 525 11.93 10.88 -25.97
C VAL A 525 12.76 9.60 -25.87
N SER A 526 13.20 9.21 -24.68
CA SER A 526 13.89 7.93 -24.50
C SER A 526 12.89 6.78 -24.55
N ASP A 527 13.29 5.66 -25.15
CA ASP A 527 12.46 4.45 -25.31
C ASP A 527 12.00 3.81 -23.97
N VAL A 528 12.50 4.31 -22.83
CA VAL A 528 12.14 3.85 -21.48
C VAL A 528 10.93 4.61 -20.91
N SER A 529 10.42 5.65 -21.60
CA SER A 529 9.32 6.51 -21.15
C SER A 529 8.00 6.25 -21.89
N GLY A 530 7.68 4.97 -22.14
CA GLY A 530 6.53 4.50 -22.91
C GLY A 530 5.12 4.88 -22.43
N ARG A 531 4.97 5.85 -21.52
CA ARG A 531 3.66 6.42 -21.11
C ARG A 531 3.60 7.95 -21.06
N GLY A 532 4.62 8.67 -21.54
CA GLY A 532 4.54 10.14 -21.62
C GLY A 532 4.38 10.82 -20.26
N VAL A 533 5.06 10.30 -19.24
CA VAL A 533 4.93 10.79 -17.86
C VAL A 533 5.92 11.93 -17.66
N GLY A 534 5.42 13.16 -17.50
CA GLY A 534 6.21 14.32 -17.07
C GLY A 534 6.02 14.61 -15.58
N MET A 535 6.70 15.64 -15.08
CA MET A 535 6.49 16.12 -13.71
C MET A 535 5.08 16.71 -13.51
N ASP A 536 4.43 17.17 -14.57
CA ASP A 536 3.01 17.54 -14.58
C ASP A 536 2.08 16.39 -14.16
N VAL A 537 2.36 15.16 -14.61
CA VAL A 537 1.60 13.97 -14.21
C VAL A 537 1.81 13.65 -12.73
N VAL A 538 3.05 13.77 -12.23
CA VAL A 538 3.35 13.58 -10.80
C VAL A 538 2.56 14.57 -9.94
N LYS A 539 2.57 15.86 -10.31
CA LYS A 539 1.79 16.87 -9.60
C LYS A 539 0.30 16.58 -9.63
N ARG A 540 -0.25 16.19 -10.79
CA ARG A 540 -1.67 15.86 -10.92
C ARG A 540 -2.06 14.67 -10.04
N ASN A 541 -1.28 13.58 -10.07
CA ASN A 541 -1.54 12.39 -9.25
C ASN A 541 -1.52 12.74 -7.75
N ILE A 542 -0.57 13.59 -7.31
CA ILE A 542 -0.50 14.05 -5.92
C ILE A 542 -1.71 14.92 -5.55
N GLN A 543 -2.15 15.80 -6.45
CA GLN A 543 -3.34 16.63 -6.24
C GLN A 543 -4.63 15.81 -6.19
N GLU A 544 -4.75 14.75 -7.00
CA GLU A 544 -5.88 13.80 -6.97
C GLU A 544 -5.96 13.04 -5.63
N MET A 545 -4.82 12.89 -4.93
CA MET A 545 -4.76 12.37 -3.56
C MET A 545 -5.08 13.42 -2.48
N GLY A 546 -5.42 14.66 -2.87
CA GLY A 546 -5.64 15.77 -1.94
C GLY A 546 -4.36 16.34 -1.34
N GLY A 547 -3.19 15.98 -1.88
CA GLY A 547 -1.89 16.42 -1.41
C GLY A 547 -1.30 17.60 -2.16
N HIS A 548 -0.13 18.03 -1.70
CA HIS A 548 0.69 19.03 -2.37
C HIS A 548 2.13 18.54 -2.56
N VAL A 549 2.84 19.09 -3.56
CA VAL A 549 4.23 18.78 -3.85
C VAL A 549 5.05 20.06 -3.98
N GLU A 550 6.19 20.08 -3.29
CA GLU A 550 7.13 21.20 -3.26
C GLU A 550 8.53 20.73 -3.66
N ILE A 551 9.29 21.58 -4.35
CA ILE A 551 10.67 21.30 -4.71
C ILE A 551 11.56 22.38 -4.10
N MET A 552 12.57 21.95 -3.35
CA MET A 552 13.64 22.79 -2.84
C MET A 552 14.96 22.30 -3.44
N SER A 553 15.71 23.15 -4.11
CA SER A 553 16.99 22.75 -4.71
C SER A 553 18.06 23.80 -4.49
N GLN A 554 19.30 23.34 -4.24
CA GLN A 554 20.47 24.20 -4.13
C GLN A 554 21.55 23.68 -5.08
N PRO A 555 22.09 24.51 -6.00
CA PRO A 555 23.16 24.11 -6.90
C PRO A 555 24.36 23.54 -6.14
N GLY A 556 24.81 22.36 -6.57
CA GLY A 556 25.92 21.62 -5.97
C GLY A 556 25.61 20.91 -4.65
N LYS A 557 24.41 21.06 -4.08
CA LYS A 557 23.99 20.37 -2.84
C LYS A 557 22.86 19.36 -3.05
N GLY A 558 22.22 19.38 -4.21
CA GLY A 558 21.16 18.46 -4.60
C GLY A 558 19.76 19.04 -4.49
N THR A 559 18.77 18.16 -4.54
CA THR A 559 17.34 18.50 -4.59
C THR A 559 16.57 17.72 -3.52
N ASN A 560 15.64 18.41 -2.85
CA ASN A 560 14.65 17.82 -1.95
C ASN A 560 13.26 18.06 -2.56
N THR A 561 12.57 16.98 -2.90
CA THR A 561 11.16 17.02 -3.30
C THR A 561 10.30 16.54 -2.13
N ARG A 562 9.37 17.38 -1.69
CA ARG A 562 8.47 17.13 -0.57
C ARG A 562 7.06 16.88 -1.06
N ILE A 563 6.45 15.79 -0.61
CA ILE A 563 5.05 15.46 -0.85
C ILE A 563 4.35 15.52 0.50
N VAL A 564 3.29 16.32 0.58
CA VAL A 564 2.45 16.43 1.77
C VAL A 564 1.10 15.82 1.44
N LEU A 565 0.76 14.71 2.09
CA LEU A 565 -0.51 14.01 1.93
C LEU A 565 -1.35 14.14 3.21
N PRO A 566 -2.67 14.37 3.13
CA PRO A 566 -3.54 14.35 4.30
C PRO A 566 -3.69 12.91 4.86
N LEU A 567 -3.81 12.77 6.18
CA LEU A 567 -3.99 11.47 6.84
C LEU A 567 -5.45 10.94 6.76
N THR A 568 -6.40 11.77 6.35
CA THR A 568 -7.84 11.46 6.40
C THR A 568 -8.42 11.16 5.01
N LEU A 569 -9.63 10.60 5.01
CA LEU A 569 -10.60 10.80 3.91
C LEU A 569 -10.52 12.24 3.39
N ALA A 570 -10.72 12.46 2.10
CA ALA A 570 -10.60 13.77 1.46
C ALA A 570 -11.56 14.79 2.11
N ILE A 571 -11.12 15.40 3.20
CA ILE A 571 -11.77 16.51 3.89
C ILE A 571 -11.11 17.75 3.32
N LEU A 572 -11.93 18.65 2.81
CA LEU A 572 -11.49 19.91 2.24
C LEU A 572 -11.97 21.04 3.13
N ASP A 573 -11.04 21.90 3.53
CA ASP A 573 -11.40 23.20 4.09
C ASP A 573 -11.92 24.10 2.97
N GLY A 574 -13.20 24.46 3.05
CA GLY A 574 -13.87 25.24 2.02
C GLY A 574 -14.40 26.57 2.54
N MET A 575 -14.26 27.59 1.70
CA MET A 575 -15.06 28.81 1.80
C MET A 575 -16.38 28.60 1.06
N SER A 576 -17.48 28.61 1.79
CA SER A 576 -18.83 28.57 1.23
C SER A 576 -19.20 29.93 0.66
N ILE A 577 -19.54 29.96 -0.63
CA ILE A 577 -19.87 31.16 -1.39
C ILE A 577 -21.24 31.00 -2.04
N ARG A 578 -21.96 32.12 -2.20
CA ARG A 578 -23.26 32.16 -2.88
C ARG A 578 -23.16 32.88 -4.21
N CYS A 579 -23.88 32.37 -5.21
CA CYS A 579 -24.09 33.02 -6.48
C CYS A 579 -25.54 32.76 -6.94
N GLY A 580 -26.36 33.81 -7.04
CA GLY A 580 -27.81 33.68 -7.12
C GLY A 580 -28.37 32.95 -5.89
N GLU A 581 -29.17 31.92 -6.12
CA GLU A 581 -29.70 31.04 -5.08
C GLU A 581 -28.78 29.82 -4.81
N GLU A 582 -27.73 29.64 -5.61
CA GLU A 582 -26.88 28.46 -5.57
C GLU A 582 -25.68 28.65 -4.63
N THR A 583 -25.32 27.59 -3.91
CA THR A 583 -24.18 27.58 -3.00
C THR A 583 -23.04 26.73 -3.56
N PHE A 584 -21.84 27.30 -3.61
CA PHE A 584 -20.62 26.65 -4.07
C PHE A 584 -19.57 26.66 -2.98
N LEU A 585 -18.58 25.78 -3.12
CA LEU A 585 -17.48 25.66 -2.20
C LEU A 585 -16.17 25.98 -2.91
N LEU A 586 -15.41 26.89 -2.35
CA LEU A 586 -14.12 27.32 -2.86
C LEU A 586 -13.02 26.78 -1.95
N PRO A 587 -12.04 26.01 -2.46
CA PRO A 587 -10.92 25.52 -1.65
C PRO A 587 -10.20 26.64 -0.93
N LEU A 588 -10.11 26.58 0.41
CA LEU A 588 -9.58 27.69 1.20
C LEU A 588 -8.10 27.96 0.92
N ASN A 589 -7.33 26.91 0.60
CA ASN A 589 -5.92 27.02 0.19
C ASN A 589 -5.71 27.85 -1.08
N ALA A 590 -6.74 27.98 -1.91
CA ALA A 590 -6.69 28.77 -3.13
C ALA A 590 -7.18 30.22 -2.91
N VAL A 591 -7.72 30.55 -1.73
CA VAL A 591 -8.20 31.89 -1.37
C VAL A 591 -7.07 32.69 -0.74
N LEU A 592 -6.73 33.84 -1.32
CA LEU A 592 -5.70 34.75 -0.79
C LEU A 592 -6.31 35.85 0.08
N GLU A 593 -7.28 36.57 -0.46
CA GLU A 593 -8.00 37.65 0.24
C GLU A 593 -9.38 37.86 -0.39
N SER A 594 -10.26 38.63 0.26
CA SER A 594 -11.55 39.04 -0.31
C SER A 594 -11.79 40.52 -0.07
N LEU A 595 -12.43 41.18 -1.03
CA LEU A 595 -12.73 42.61 -0.98
C LEU A 595 -13.97 42.94 -1.80
N GLN A 596 -14.62 44.08 -1.53
CA GLN A 596 -15.67 44.60 -2.37
C GLN A 596 -15.09 45.57 -3.42
N PRO A 597 -15.27 45.33 -4.72
CA PRO A 597 -14.70 46.19 -5.77
C PRO A 597 -15.30 47.61 -5.76
N LEU A 598 -14.43 48.61 -5.93
CA LEU A 598 -14.84 49.98 -6.22
C LEU A 598 -14.85 50.23 -7.73
N ALA A 599 -15.74 51.11 -8.20
CA ALA A 599 -15.85 51.43 -9.62
C ALA A 599 -14.54 51.99 -10.22
N GLU A 600 -13.71 52.65 -9.40
CA GLU A 600 -12.43 53.23 -9.80
C GLU A 600 -11.31 52.20 -10.00
N ASP A 601 -11.46 51.02 -9.42
CA ASP A 601 -10.49 49.93 -9.49
C ASP A 601 -10.79 48.95 -10.65
N ILE A 602 -11.88 49.17 -11.39
CA ILE A 602 -12.29 48.34 -12.52
C ILE A 602 -11.82 48.96 -13.83
N TYR A 603 -11.00 48.22 -14.57
CA TYR A 603 -10.47 48.64 -15.87
C TYR A 603 -10.96 47.69 -16.96
N SER A 604 -11.37 48.25 -18.09
CA SER A 604 -11.74 47.46 -19.27
C SER A 604 -10.55 47.32 -20.21
N MET A 605 -10.22 46.09 -20.60
CA MET A 605 -9.21 45.76 -21.60
C MET A 605 -9.85 45.65 -22.99
N ALA A 606 -9.01 45.49 -24.03
CA ALA A 606 -9.50 45.25 -25.39
C ALA A 606 -10.27 43.92 -25.47
N GLY A 607 -11.55 43.96 -25.86
CA GLY A 607 -12.39 42.77 -26.08
C GLY A 607 -13.35 42.41 -24.94
N ASP A 608 -14.02 43.39 -24.32
CA ASP A 608 -14.93 43.27 -23.16
C ASP A 608 -14.35 42.59 -21.89
N ASP A 609 -13.09 42.15 -21.90
CA ASP A 609 -12.40 41.59 -20.72
C ASP A 609 -12.23 42.70 -19.66
N GLN A 610 -12.73 42.47 -18.45
CA GLN A 610 -12.57 43.37 -17.31
C GLN A 610 -11.46 42.87 -16.38
N VAL A 611 -10.67 43.81 -15.86
CA VAL A 611 -9.63 43.54 -14.87
C VAL A 611 -9.88 44.39 -13.63
N LEU A 612 -9.62 43.80 -12.46
CA LEU A 612 -9.69 44.46 -11.16
C LEU A 612 -8.28 44.82 -10.73
N LYS A 613 -8.05 46.09 -10.42
CA LYS A 613 -6.80 46.55 -9.81
C LYS A 613 -6.84 46.26 -8.32
N VAL A 614 -5.92 45.42 -7.84
CA VAL A 614 -5.74 45.14 -6.41
C VAL A 614 -4.32 45.51 -6.05
N ARG A 615 -4.18 46.57 -5.23
CA ARG A 615 -2.89 47.20 -4.91
C ARG A 615 -2.20 47.67 -6.22
N ASP A 616 -1.06 47.09 -6.57
CA ASP A 616 -0.30 47.44 -7.78
C ASP A 616 -0.43 46.40 -8.91
N GLU A 617 -1.33 45.41 -8.77
CA GLU A 617 -1.54 44.34 -9.76
C GLU A 617 -2.91 44.43 -10.42
N TYR A 618 -2.99 44.06 -11.70
CA TYR A 618 -4.25 43.94 -12.46
C TYR A 618 -4.64 42.48 -12.58
N LEU A 619 -5.75 42.10 -11.96
CA LEU A 619 -6.23 40.73 -11.90
C LEU A 619 -7.40 40.52 -12.87
N PRO A 620 -7.40 39.47 -13.70
CA PRO A 620 -8.54 39.14 -14.53
C PRO A 620 -9.76 38.81 -13.67
N ILE A 621 -10.90 39.39 -14.02
CA ILE A 621 -12.17 39.13 -13.34
C ILE A 621 -12.79 37.84 -13.92
N ILE A 622 -13.18 36.92 -13.04
CA ILE A 622 -13.99 35.74 -13.38
C ILE A 622 -15.38 35.96 -12.80
N THR A 623 -16.38 36.04 -13.66
CA THR A 623 -17.79 36.12 -13.24
C THR A 623 -18.37 34.73 -13.05
N LEU A 624 -18.54 34.27 -11.80
CA LEU A 624 -19.01 32.91 -11.51
C LEU A 624 -20.35 32.59 -12.17
N HIS A 625 -21.30 33.53 -12.12
CA HIS A 625 -22.62 33.36 -12.74
C HIS A 625 -22.56 33.15 -14.25
N HIS A 626 -21.62 33.81 -14.94
CA HIS A 626 -21.46 33.65 -16.38
C HIS A 626 -20.72 32.35 -16.72
N ALA A 627 -19.69 32.01 -15.94
CA ALA A 627 -18.93 30.78 -16.12
C ALA A 627 -19.83 29.54 -16.01
N LEU A 628 -20.76 29.52 -15.05
CA LEU A 628 -21.64 28.37 -14.76
C LEU A 628 -23.10 28.53 -15.22
N ASP A 629 -23.44 29.59 -15.96
CA ASP A 629 -24.82 29.90 -16.42
C ASP A 629 -25.86 30.00 -15.29
N ILE A 630 -25.50 30.66 -14.18
CA ILE A 630 -26.35 30.78 -12.99
C ILE A 630 -27.33 31.96 -13.16
N PRO A 631 -28.66 31.74 -13.11
CA PRO A 631 -29.65 32.80 -13.14
C PRO A 631 -29.75 33.54 -11.80
N GLY A 632 -30.16 34.80 -11.82
CA GLY A 632 -30.50 35.56 -10.61
C GLY A 632 -29.31 36.08 -9.79
N ALA A 633 -28.08 35.87 -10.24
CA ALA A 633 -26.89 36.39 -9.58
C ALA A 633 -26.70 37.91 -9.75
N LYS A 634 -25.92 38.54 -8.87
CA LYS A 634 -25.55 39.96 -9.00
C LYS A 634 -24.66 40.12 -10.24
N THR A 635 -25.11 40.97 -11.18
CA THR A 635 -24.39 41.21 -12.45
C THR A 635 -23.48 42.43 -12.39
N THR A 636 -23.71 43.33 -11.44
CA THR A 636 -22.88 44.52 -11.22
C THR A 636 -21.65 44.16 -10.40
N VAL A 637 -20.45 44.40 -10.95
CA VAL A 637 -19.17 44.08 -10.28
C VAL A 637 -19.02 44.75 -8.90
N THR A 638 -19.54 45.97 -8.73
CA THR A 638 -19.44 46.74 -7.48
C THR A 638 -20.41 46.27 -6.37
N GLU A 639 -21.44 45.50 -6.74
CA GLU A 639 -22.41 44.94 -5.80
C GLU A 639 -22.02 43.51 -5.36
N ALA A 640 -21.09 42.89 -6.08
CA ALA A 640 -20.52 41.59 -5.79
C ALA A 640 -19.30 41.70 -4.87
N ILE A 641 -18.88 40.56 -4.33
CA ILE A 641 -17.64 40.41 -3.58
C ILE A 641 -16.60 39.79 -4.52
N ALA A 642 -15.40 40.38 -4.59
CA ALA A 642 -14.27 39.80 -5.30
C ALA A 642 -13.43 38.96 -4.32
N VAL A 643 -13.40 37.65 -4.56
CA VAL A 643 -12.50 36.71 -3.88
C VAL A 643 -11.26 36.54 -4.73
N ILE A 644 -10.10 36.94 -4.19
CA ILE A 644 -8.82 36.81 -4.88
C ILE A 644 -8.33 35.38 -4.70
N VAL A 645 -8.25 34.67 -5.83
CA VAL A 645 -7.94 33.24 -5.86
C VAL A 645 -6.70 32.96 -6.69
N GLN A 646 -5.97 31.90 -6.36
CA GLN A 646 -4.80 31.45 -7.10
C GLN A 646 -5.04 30.06 -7.70
N GLY A 647 -4.88 29.94 -9.02
CA GLY A 647 -4.98 28.68 -9.75
C GLY A 647 -3.89 28.58 -10.83
N GLU A 648 -3.21 27.43 -10.93
CA GLU A 648 -2.09 27.21 -11.86
C GLU A 648 -1.00 28.32 -11.81
N GLY A 649 -0.74 28.87 -10.62
CA GLY A 649 0.26 29.93 -10.42
C GLY A 649 -0.17 31.33 -10.90
N ARG A 650 -1.43 31.50 -11.31
CA ARG A 650 -2.00 32.79 -11.69
C ARG A 650 -3.06 33.22 -10.69
N ARG A 651 -3.17 34.54 -10.46
CA ARG A 651 -4.15 35.14 -9.58
C ARG A 651 -5.34 35.65 -10.39
N TYR A 652 -6.53 35.46 -9.86
CA TYR A 652 -7.79 35.87 -10.46
C TYR A 652 -8.68 36.54 -9.41
N ALA A 653 -9.57 37.43 -9.86
CA ALA A 653 -10.63 37.98 -9.03
C ALA A 653 -11.95 37.26 -9.35
N LEU A 654 -12.33 36.30 -8.51
CA LEU A 654 -13.60 35.57 -8.64
C LEU A 654 -14.74 36.39 -8.03
N LEU A 655 -15.70 36.82 -8.85
CA LEU A 655 -16.88 37.53 -8.37
C LEU A 655 -17.96 36.56 -7.90
N VAL A 656 -18.38 36.76 -6.66
CA VAL A 656 -19.42 36.01 -5.96
C VAL A 656 -20.42 36.98 -5.34
N ASP A 657 -21.64 36.53 -5.08
CA ASP A 657 -22.67 37.42 -4.54
C ASP A 657 -22.46 37.65 -3.06
N ASP A 658 -22.25 36.57 -2.29
CA ASP A 658 -22.03 36.61 -0.84
C ASP A 658 -21.00 35.54 -0.39
N LEU A 659 -20.30 35.83 0.71
CA LEU A 659 -19.46 34.88 1.45
C LEU A 659 -20.26 34.37 2.66
N ILE A 660 -20.57 33.08 2.69
CA ILE A 660 -21.37 32.49 3.76
C ILE A 660 -20.49 32.19 4.98
N GLY A 661 -19.35 31.55 4.77
CA GLY A 661 -18.43 31.19 5.85
C GLY A 661 -17.49 30.03 5.52
N GLN A 662 -16.64 29.68 6.47
CA GLN A 662 -15.70 28.56 6.36
C GLN A 662 -16.31 27.31 6.99
N GLN A 663 -16.14 26.16 6.32
CA GLN A 663 -16.55 24.87 6.84
C GLN A 663 -15.65 23.75 6.28
N GLN A 664 -15.43 22.72 7.09
CA GLN A 664 -14.76 21.51 6.65
C GLN A 664 -15.80 20.59 6.03
N VAL A 665 -15.53 20.10 4.82
CA VAL A 665 -16.49 19.26 4.11
C VAL A 665 -15.85 17.98 3.60
N VAL A 666 -16.63 16.90 3.62
CA VAL A 666 -16.19 15.61 3.06
C VAL A 666 -16.39 15.66 1.54
N VAL A 667 -15.30 15.52 0.79
CA VAL A 667 -15.31 15.51 -0.66
C VAL A 667 -15.88 14.19 -1.16
N LYS A 668 -16.91 14.26 -2.01
CA LYS A 668 -17.46 13.13 -2.76
C LYS A 668 -17.11 13.29 -4.23
N ASN A 669 -16.58 12.22 -4.83
CA ASN A 669 -16.27 12.20 -6.25
C ASN A 669 -17.58 12.20 -7.07
N LEU A 670 -17.69 13.11 -8.03
CA LEU A 670 -18.82 13.20 -8.97
C LEU A 670 -18.72 12.18 -10.11
N GLU A 671 -17.50 11.74 -10.45
CA GLU A 671 -17.19 11.01 -11.69
C GLU A 671 -17.77 9.58 -11.74
N THR A 672 -18.10 8.99 -10.59
CA THR A 672 -18.75 7.67 -10.53
C THR A 672 -20.13 7.69 -11.18
N ASN A 673 -20.84 8.82 -11.13
CA ASN A 673 -22.23 8.94 -11.57
C ASN A 673 -22.43 10.00 -12.67
N TYR A 674 -21.52 10.95 -12.81
CA TYR A 674 -21.61 12.07 -13.74
C TYR A 674 -20.36 12.17 -14.62
N ARG A 675 -20.51 12.67 -15.84
CA ARG A 675 -19.35 13.06 -16.65
C ARG A 675 -18.67 14.28 -16.02
N ARG A 676 -17.35 14.36 -16.13
CA ARG A 676 -16.57 15.52 -15.69
C ARG A 676 -17.22 16.83 -16.17
N VAL A 677 -17.63 17.66 -15.20
CA VAL A 677 -18.27 18.95 -15.46
C VAL A 677 -17.18 20.03 -15.43
N PRO A 678 -16.96 20.78 -16.52
CA PRO A 678 -15.96 21.83 -16.54
C PRO A 678 -16.21 22.89 -15.45
N GLY A 679 -15.14 23.32 -14.77
CA GLY A 679 -15.21 24.29 -13.66
C GLY A 679 -15.58 23.70 -12.29
N ILE A 680 -15.82 22.39 -12.20
CA ILE A 680 -16.15 21.68 -10.95
C ILE A 680 -15.15 20.54 -10.74
N SER A 681 -14.55 20.48 -9.56
CA SER A 681 -13.61 19.41 -9.18
C SER A 681 -14.32 18.25 -8.49
N ALA A 682 -15.29 18.54 -7.61
CA ALA A 682 -15.99 17.53 -6.82
C ALA A 682 -17.32 18.09 -6.25
N ALA A 683 -18.01 17.30 -5.43
CA ALA A 683 -19.21 17.75 -4.70
C ALA A 683 -19.10 17.39 -3.22
N THR A 684 -19.94 18.03 -2.41
CA THR A 684 -20.12 17.70 -1.01
C THR A 684 -21.57 17.86 -0.58
N ILE A 685 -21.90 17.40 0.62
CA ILE A 685 -23.21 17.53 1.25
C ILE A 685 -23.05 18.47 2.44
N LEU A 686 -23.80 19.57 2.43
CA LEU A 686 -23.81 20.57 3.50
C LEU A 686 -24.65 20.09 4.70
N GLY A 687 -24.52 20.78 5.84
CA GLY A 687 -25.28 20.48 7.06
C GLY A 687 -26.81 20.63 6.91
N ASP A 688 -27.31 21.33 5.91
CA ASP A 688 -28.76 21.35 5.61
C ASP A 688 -29.19 20.18 4.70
N GLY A 689 -28.25 19.29 4.34
CA GLY A 689 -28.47 18.20 3.39
C GLY A 689 -28.45 18.63 1.92
N SER A 690 -28.24 19.92 1.64
CA SER A 690 -28.08 20.41 0.27
C SER A 690 -26.74 19.96 -0.31
N VAL A 691 -26.67 19.87 -1.64
CA VAL A 691 -25.43 19.53 -2.34
C VAL A 691 -24.72 20.81 -2.74
N ALA A 692 -23.45 20.94 -2.38
CA ALA A 692 -22.59 22.03 -2.83
C ALA A 692 -21.50 21.50 -3.77
N LEU A 693 -21.23 22.25 -4.83
CA LEU A 693 -20.23 21.92 -5.83
C LEU A 693 -18.90 22.60 -5.48
N ILE A 694 -17.81 21.85 -5.53
CA ILE A 694 -16.45 22.34 -5.26
C ILE A 694 -15.86 22.87 -6.57
N LEU A 695 -15.44 24.14 -6.56
CA LEU A 695 -14.96 24.83 -7.76
C LEU A 695 -13.51 24.48 -8.10
N ASP A 696 -13.25 24.27 -9.39
CA ASP A 696 -11.89 24.25 -9.97
C ASP A 696 -11.59 25.62 -10.57
N ILE A 697 -10.77 26.43 -9.89
CA ILE A 697 -10.46 27.81 -10.28
C ILE A 697 -9.79 27.89 -11.65
N ALA A 698 -8.89 26.97 -11.96
CA ALA A 698 -8.12 27.00 -13.20
C ALA A 698 -9.03 26.69 -14.40
N ASP A 699 -9.89 25.68 -14.24
CA ASP A 699 -10.85 25.30 -15.27
C ASP A 699 -11.98 26.33 -15.43
N LEU A 700 -12.41 26.95 -14.32
CA LEU A 700 -13.44 28.01 -14.32
C LEU A 700 -13.00 29.22 -15.15
N HIS A 701 -11.74 29.64 -15.05
CA HIS A 701 -11.20 30.73 -15.87
C HIS A 701 -11.24 30.39 -17.38
N ARG A 702 -10.84 29.16 -17.74
CA ARG A 702 -10.87 28.69 -19.13
C ARG A 702 -12.30 28.66 -19.68
N LEU A 703 -13.24 28.21 -18.85
CA LEU A 703 -14.66 28.14 -19.19
C LEU A 703 -15.25 29.53 -19.45
N ASP A 704 -14.98 30.48 -18.57
CA ASP A 704 -15.45 31.87 -18.68
C ASP A 704 -14.93 32.55 -19.96
N ARG A 705 -13.62 32.44 -20.24
CA ARG A 705 -13.03 32.99 -21.48
C ARG A 705 -13.63 32.37 -22.73
N ARG A 706 -13.84 31.04 -22.75
CA ARG A 706 -14.45 30.36 -23.90
C ARG A 706 -15.85 30.87 -24.19
N LYS A 707 -16.67 31.07 -23.14
CA LYS A 707 -18.03 31.61 -23.28
C LYS A 707 -18.02 33.07 -23.74
N SER A 708 -17.13 33.90 -23.18
CA SER A 708 -16.96 35.30 -23.62
C SER A 708 -16.60 35.37 -25.10
N GLN A 709 -15.65 34.55 -25.58
CA GLN A 709 -15.27 34.48 -26.99
C GLN A 709 -16.41 34.01 -27.92
N GLN A 710 -17.17 32.98 -27.52
CA GLN A 710 -18.34 32.52 -28.29
C GLN A 710 -19.40 33.62 -28.40
N ARG A 711 -19.63 34.39 -27.33
CA ARG A 711 -20.59 35.50 -27.33
C ARG A 711 -20.12 36.65 -28.23
N HIS A 712 -18.82 36.95 -28.26
CA HIS A 712 -18.26 37.90 -29.22
C HIS A 712 -18.47 37.47 -30.65
N GLN A 713 -18.22 36.21 -30.99
CA GLN A 713 -18.45 35.68 -32.34
C GLN A 713 -19.93 35.71 -32.73
N ALA A 714 -20.84 35.38 -31.80
CA ALA A 714 -22.28 35.46 -32.01
C ALA A 714 -22.77 36.90 -32.22
N LYS A 715 -22.30 37.86 -31.41
CA LYS A 715 -22.58 39.29 -31.60
C LYS A 715 -22.01 39.83 -32.92
N HIS A 716 -20.84 39.35 -33.35
CA HIS A 716 -20.25 39.75 -34.63
C HIS A 716 -21.03 39.21 -35.83
N HIS A 717 -21.48 37.95 -35.79
CA HIS A 717 -22.35 37.37 -36.84
C HIS A 717 -23.70 38.09 -36.94
N HIS A 718 -24.32 38.39 -35.80
CA HIS A 718 -25.59 39.11 -35.77
C HIS A 718 -25.48 40.57 -36.27
N SER A 719 -24.30 41.19 -36.10
CA SER A 719 -24.04 42.55 -36.61
C SER A 719 -23.77 42.58 -38.13
N VAL A 720 -23.35 41.47 -38.72
CA VAL A 720 -23.08 41.35 -40.17
C VAL A 720 -24.35 41.00 -40.96
N GLU A 721 -25.33 40.28 -40.37
CA GLU A 721 -26.64 40.01 -40.99
C GLU A 721 -27.63 41.18 -40.94
N VAL A 722 -27.38 42.21 -40.10
CA VAL A 722 -28.30 43.35 -39.88
C VAL A 722 -27.75 44.66 -40.47
N GLN A 723 -26.97 44.59 -41.57
CA GLN A 723 -26.77 45.76 -42.44
C GLN A 723 -27.83 45.78 -43.54
N PRO A 724 -28.76 46.76 -43.57
CA PRO A 724 -29.68 46.90 -44.68
C PRO A 724 -28.91 47.40 -45.92
N ALA A 725 -29.25 46.82 -47.07
CA ALA A 725 -28.77 47.22 -48.40
C ALA A 725 -29.14 48.66 -48.78
#